data_AF-A0A4U2ZBW8-F1
#
_entry.id   AF-A0A4U2ZBW8-F1
#
_cell.length_a   1.000
_cell.length_b   1.000
_cell.length_c   1.000
_cell.angle_alpha   90.00
_cell.angle_beta   90.00
_cell.angle_gamma   90.00
#
_symmetry.space_group_name_H-M   'P 1'
#
loop_
_entity.id
_entity.type
_entity.pdbx_description
1 polymer ?
#
loop_
_entity_poly.entity_id
_entity_poly.type
_entity_poly.pdbx_seq_one_letter_code
_entity_poly.pdbx_strand_id
1 'polypeptide(L)'
;MKRIYIGIIITLMLIITPIIIWYLDDNTPLNVAILDKTVPNETYREHLGVNWFLNHYKYTMDNQPYDLVDSYFGTQPDDKLKSVTEKKFPTDYSNYDVIYLADTYGVYKDDLGQKKRLGQRSEKIVGGLEMEEWQSIVSRLASNKKSMLIAEYNTFASPTTEAVRKELQDYLGISWSGWIGRYFDELDYHKNLEIPQWIVDEYGEDWSYKGGGFIVFNEITEKLVVLELDKHIKTAGIELQFTESGKQFFNTSSSAKYEYWFDIITPKYAEDALANYKWDLTKEGSKILDDNHIPQQFAAIVSQDKRYTTSYYFAGDFNDMGRLPTLSKVKGLPTLYKYAEKFADSSFYWSIYIPVMHKVFKTFEKKQVQETNHANKLNYNARVQGETFEVLQDGKWEPITFKGVNIGMGKPGAFPGEAAITEEEYYRWFNQIAAMNANTIRVYTLHPPGFYRALAKYNEENPNRPLYVLHGVWINEEGLSQSLDAYDATTLKDFQHEMKRMVDVIHGNIYVKPVTGHASGLYDVDVSKYVIGWVLGIEWYPHMVVGTNEKHANLGQYNGTYFETKNATPFEHWLAEQMDMITVYEKEKYNWMRPMSFTNWVTTDLLDHPSEPSEEEDLVGVNPNVIFTKGEMQTPGQFASYHVYPYYPDFFNFDKDYLNYVDFRGQKNSYAGYLNELHKAHTMPVLIAEFGIPASRGMTHENVYGWNQGHMSEKKQGETLQHLYEDIMHEGLLGGLVFTWQDEWFKRTWNTMDYDDPNRRPFWSNAQTNEQQFGLMSFDRNKVKVDGKLNDWEEGTQLYKTSPSSSTDFAVDYDEKYVYMKLKSDEIKTASPRILLDVVPEQGNTSATTIKNMTFSNGVDFIVELNKNSDSRVVIDEYYDFYDYFYGHRLSMISPRMKAAVKNSGKFAPIYYVLNKQLYLPEQKKTTDFSFYETGKLLQGNANPEASHYNSLVDYTWTDDNVIELRIPWLLLQSKDPSQREFMGDLYANGETASVKVDNIFVGVVFVDEEGKVVQSLPKSANNVLPALDSYSWDTWQQPKYNERLKQSYYILQKVFKDD
;
A
#
# COMPACT_ATOMS: atom_id res chain seq x y z
N MET A 1 -5.19 -60.05 -56.20
CA MET A 1 -5.11 -60.58 -54.82
C MET A 1 -3.81 -60.19 -54.10
N LYS A 2 -2.60 -60.55 -54.56
CA LYS A 2 -1.33 -60.16 -53.88
C LYS A 2 -1.17 -58.66 -53.56
N ARG A 3 -1.56 -57.75 -54.47
CA ARG A 3 -1.50 -56.29 -54.24
C ARG A 3 -2.48 -55.80 -53.15
N ILE A 4 -3.61 -56.49 -52.99
CA ILE A 4 -4.61 -56.17 -51.94
C ILE A 4 -4.06 -56.62 -50.58
N TYR A 5 -3.47 -57.82 -50.49
CA TYR A 5 -2.83 -58.29 -49.25
C TYR A 5 -1.63 -57.43 -48.84
N ILE A 6 -0.81 -56.99 -49.80
CA ILE A 6 0.30 -56.06 -49.52
C ILE A 6 -0.24 -54.70 -49.02
N GLY A 7 -1.30 -54.18 -49.64
CA GLY A 7 -1.99 -52.97 -49.17
C GLY A 7 -2.51 -53.12 -47.74
N ILE A 8 -3.20 -54.22 -47.43
CA ILE A 8 -3.70 -54.52 -46.08
C ILE A 8 -2.56 -54.62 -45.07
N ILE A 9 -1.45 -55.28 -45.41
CA ILE A 9 -0.30 -55.41 -44.52
C ILE A 9 0.37 -54.05 -44.27
N ILE A 10 0.54 -53.22 -45.30
CA ILE A 10 1.11 -51.86 -45.14
C ILE A 10 0.20 -51.00 -44.26
N THR A 11 -1.11 -51.03 -44.49
CA THR A 11 -2.08 -50.30 -43.66
C THR A 11 -2.06 -50.80 -42.22
N LEU A 12 -2.00 -52.12 -41.99
CA LEU A 12 -1.87 -52.68 -40.65
C LEU A 12 -0.55 -52.27 -39.98
N MET A 13 0.57 -52.26 -40.70
CA MET A 13 1.84 -51.76 -40.17
C MET A 13 1.73 -50.28 -39.80
N LEU A 14 1.14 -49.43 -40.65
CA LEU A 14 0.96 -48.01 -40.36
C LEU A 14 0.09 -47.75 -39.13
N ILE A 15 -0.88 -48.62 -38.83
CA ILE A 15 -1.73 -48.52 -37.63
C ILE A 15 -1.03 -49.09 -36.39
N ILE A 16 -0.32 -50.20 -36.51
CA ILE A 16 0.29 -50.91 -35.39
C ILE A 16 1.62 -50.26 -34.96
N THR A 17 2.40 -49.72 -35.88
CA THR A 17 3.71 -49.13 -35.59
C THR A 17 3.65 -48.02 -34.53
N PRO A 18 2.73 -47.03 -34.60
CA PRO A 18 2.61 -46.01 -33.55
C PRO A 18 2.24 -46.56 -32.16
N ILE A 19 1.48 -47.68 -32.10
CA ILE A 19 1.15 -48.37 -30.85
C ILE A 19 2.40 -49.06 -30.28
N ILE A 20 3.14 -49.80 -31.12
CA ILE A 20 4.39 -50.46 -30.71
C ILE A 20 5.39 -49.42 -30.19
N ILE A 21 5.59 -48.32 -30.91
CA ILE A 21 6.54 -47.28 -30.48
C ILE A 21 6.11 -46.68 -29.15
N TRP A 22 4.80 -46.45 -28.94
CA TRP A 22 4.31 -46.00 -27.63
C TRP A 22 4.69 -47.01 -26.54
N TYR A 23 4.47 -48.31 -26.72
CA TYR A 23 4.85 -49.32 -25.72
C TYR A 23 6.37 -49.42 -25.48
N LEU A 24 7.20 -49.08 -26.48
CA LEU A 24 8.66 -49.07 -26.38
C LEU A 24 9.23 -47.82 -25.69
N ASP A 25 8.48 -46.72 -25.61
CA ASP A 25 8.92 -45.52 -24.88
C ASP A 25 8.98 -45.81 -23.36
N ASP A 26 9.95 -45.23 -22.65
CA ASP A 26 10.08 -45.42 -21.20
C ASP A 26 9.01 -44.64 -20.42
N ASN A 27 8.66 -45.12 -19.22
CA ASN A 27 7.86 -44.34 -18.28
C ASN A 27 8.72 -43.23 -17.66
N THR A 28 8.10 -42.07 -17.42
CA THR A 28 8.76 -40.94 -16.76
C THR A 28 8.20 -40.78 -15.35
N PRO A 29 8.97 -41.14 -14.30
CA PRO A 29 8.57 -40.90 -12.91
C PRO A 29 8.42 -39.39 -12.67
N LEU A 30 7.19 -38.96 -12.38
CA LEU A 30 6.87 -37.56 -12.13
C LEU A 30 5.60 -37.50 -11.28
N ASN A 31 5.75 -37.14 -10.02
CA ASN A 31 4.64 -37.12 -9.07
C ASN A 31 3.88 -35.80 -9.19
N VAL A 32 2.78 -35.81 -9.94
CA VAL A 32 1.79 -34.74 -10.07
C VAL A 32 0.68 -34.92 -9.03
N ALA A 33 0.47 -33.91 -8.18
CA ALA A 33 -0.72 -33.79 -7.33
C ALA A 33 -1.83 -33.06 -8.09
N ILE A 34 -2.90 -33.77 -8.45
CA ILE A 34 -4.09 -33.20 -9.09
C ILE A 34 -5.08 -32.80 -7.99
N LEU A 35 -5.44 -31.52 -7.93
CA LEU A 35 -6.30 -30.91 -6.92
C LEU A 35 -7.56 -30.35 -7.59
N ASP A 36 -8.72 -30.89 -7.23
CA ASP A 36 -10.01 -30.59 -7.87
C ASP A 36 -11.19 -30.73 -6.90
N LYS A 37 -11.81 -29.60 -6.54
CA LYS A 37 -13.00 -29.55 -5.65
C LYS A 37 -14.32 -29.43 -6.42
N THR A 38 -14.31 -29.54 -7.75
CA THR A 38 -15.47 -29.23 -8.61
C THR A 38 -15.91 -30.48 -9.40
N VAL A 39 -15.94 -31.64 -8.76
CA VAL A 39 -16.37 -32.91 -9.38
C VAL A 39 -17.76 -33.34 -8.87
N PRO A 40 -18.85 -32.91 -9.52
CA PRO A 40 -20.21 -33.18 -9.05
C PRO A 40 -20.76 -34.57 -9.42
N ASN A 41 -20.13 -35.27 -10.38
CA ASN A 41 -20.62 -36.56 -10.89
C ASN A 41 -19.50 -37.47 -11.44
N GLU A 42 -19.81 -38.75 -11.66
CA GLU A 42 -18.86 -39.80 -12.08
C GLU A 42 -18.32 -39.66 -13.53
N THR A 43 -18.53 -38.51 -14.20
CA THR A 43 -17.87 -38.24 -15.49
C THR A 43 -16.44 -37.75 -15.34
N TYR A 44 -16.08 -37.20 -14.16
CA TYR A 44 -14.75 -36.66 -13.84
C TYR A 44 -14.25 -35.62 -14.86
N ARG A 45 -15.20 -34.87 -15.44
CA ARG A 45 -15.00 -33.96 -16.57
C ARG A 45 -13.89 -32.91 -16.32
N GLU A 46 -13.84 -32.35 -15.12
CA GLU A 46 -12.97 -31.22 -14.74
C GLU A 46 -11.47 -31.57 -14.60
N HIS A 47 -11.09 -32.86 -14.60
CA HIS A 47 -9.68 -33.29 -14.63
C HIS A 47 -9.41 -34.45 -15.61
N LEU A 48 -10.40 -34.82 -16.43
CA LEU A 48 -10.27 -35.90 -17.42
C LEU A 48 -9.17 -35.59 -18.44
N GLY A 49 -9.06 -34.32 -18.86
CA GLY A 49 -8.06 -33.85 -19.80
C GLY A 49 -6.62 -34.04 -19.32
N VAL A 50 -6.32 -33.56 -18.10
CA VAL A 50 -4.99 -33.72 -17.51
C VAL A 50 -4.65 -35.19 -17.25
N ASN A 51 -5.61 -36.00 -16.78
CA ASN A 51 -5.38 -37.44 -16.58
C ASN A 51 -5.02 -38.15 -17.90
N TRP A 52 -5.74 -37.83 -18.99
CA TRP A 52 -5.45 -38.38 -20.31
C TRP A 52 -4.06 -37.96 -20.80
N PHE A 53 -3.68 -36.69 -20.62
CA PHE A 53 -2.36 -36.17 -20.97
C PHE A 53 -1.24 -36.94 -20.25
N LEU A 54 -1.34 -37.08 -18.93
CA LEU A 54 -0.32 -37.77 -18.11
C LEU A 54 -0.13 -39.22 -18.57
N ASN A 55 -1.24 -39.94 -18.79
CA ASN A 55 -1.20 -41.32 -19.26
C ASN A 55 -0.70 -41.45 -20.71
N HIS A 56 -1.05 -40.53 -21.60
CA HIS A 56 -0.57 -40.54 -22.99
C HIS A 56 0.94 -40.34 -23.08
N TYR A 57 1.49 -39.42 -22.30
CA TYR A 57 2.92 -39.10 -22.27
C TYR A 57 3.72 -39.95 -21.27
N LYS A 58 3.09 -40.97 -20.67
CA LYS A 58 3.69 -41.94 -19.74
C LYS A 58 4.32 -41.33 -18.48
N TYR A 59 3.70 -40.28 -17.95
CA TYR A 59 4.00 -39.81 -16.60
C TYR A 59 3.37 -40.77 -15.57
N THR A 60 4.10 -41.06 -14.49
CA THR A 60 3.66 -42.03 -13.47
C THR A 60 3.82 -41.48 -12.06
N MET A 61 2.82 -41.72 -11.22
CA MET A 61 2.85 -41.47 -9.78
C MET A 61 3.29 -42.74 -9.05
N ASP A 62 4.39 -42.67 -8.29
CA ASP A 62 4.96 -43.83 -7.58
C ASP A 62 5.16 -45.07 -8.48
N ASN A 63 5.59 -44.82 -9.73
CA ASN A 63 5.77 -45.79 -10.81
C ASN A 63 4.48 -46.50 -11.28
N GLN A 64 3.30 -45.98 -10.96
CA GLN A 64 2.01 -46.43 -11.48
C GLN A 64 1.40 -45.40 -12.45
N PRO A 65 0.62 -45.84 -13.46
CA PRO A 65 -0.19 -44.94 -14.28
C PRO A 65 -1.21 -44.17 -13.42
N TYR A 66 -1.62 -42.99 -13.89
CA TYR A 66 -2.61 -42.18 -13.20
C TYR A 66 -4.00 -42.79 -13.34
N ASP A 67 -4.63 -43.11 -12.21
CA ASP A 67 -6.03 -43.53 -12.15
C ASP A 67 -6.97 -42.32 -12.08
N LEU A 68 -8.03 -42.33 -12.90
CA LEU A 68 -8.97 -41.21 -12.98
C LEU A 68 -9.73 -40.96 -11.67
N VAL A 69 -10.00 -42.01 -10.89
CA VAL A 69 -10.79 -41.93 -9.64
C VAL A 69 -9.86 -41.75 -8.43
N ASP A 70 -8.78 -42.52 -8.38
CA ASP A 70 -7.94 -42.59 -7.17
C ASP A 70 -6.80 -41.56 -7.13
N SER A 71 -6.37 -41.04 -8.29
CA SER A 71 -5.15 -40.21 -8.42
C SER A 71 -5.39 -38.69 -8.42
N TYR A 72 -6.45 -38.21 -7.76
CA TYR A 72 -6.68 -36.79 -7.47
C TYR A 72 -7.12 -36.57 -6.01
N PHE A 73 -7.12 -35.32 -5.55
CA PHE A 73 -7.63 -34.86 -4.26
C PHE A 73 -8.74 -33.84 -4.46
N GLY A 74 -9.73 -33.85 -3.54
CA GLY A 74 -10.90 -32.98 -3.55
C GLY A 74 -12.20 -33.79 -3.60
N THR A 75 -13.20 -33.35 -4.36
CA THR A 75 -14.57 -33.90 -4.28
C THR A 75 -14.71 -35.24 -4.99
N GLN A 76 -15.25 -36.24 -4.29
CA GLN A 76 -15.50 -37.61 -4.77
C GLN A 76 -17.02 -37.84 -4.88
N PRO A 77 -17.56 -37.90 -6.12
CA PRO A 77 -19.00 -38.04 -6.35
C PRO A 77 -19.51 -39.48 -6.18
N ASP A 78 -20.76 -39.60 -5.73
CA ASP A 78 -21.56 -40.83 -5.79
C ASP A 78 -22.92 -40.50 -6.44
N ASP A 79 -23.03 -40.81 -7.74
CA ASP A 79 -24.23 -40.52 -8.54
C ASP A 79 -25.46 -41.29 -8.04
N LYS A 80 -25.27 -42.45 -7.39
CA LYS A 80 -26.37 -43.28 -6.87
C LYS A 80 -26.95 -42.68 -5.61
N LEU A 81 -26.08 -42.20 -4.71
CA LEU A 81 -26.48 -41.55 -3.46
C LEU A 81 -26.80 -40.06 -3.64
N LYS A 82 -26.46 -39.47 -4.80
CA LYS A 82 -26.54 -38.04 -5.06
C LYS A 82 -25.86 -37.25 -3.95
N SER A 83 -24.62 -37.61 -3.68
CA SER A 83 -23.79 -37.03 -2.63
C SER A 83 -22.35 -36.91 -3.11
N VAL A 84 -21.61 -35.99 -2.50
CA VAL A 84 -20.17 -35.84 -2.71
C VAL A 84 -19.48 -35.94 -1.34
N THR A 85 -18.33 -36.60 -1.32
CA THR A 85 -17.43 -36.63 -0.16
C THR A 85 -16.13 -35.93 -0.51
N GLU A 86 -15.36 -35.45 0.47
CA GLU A 86 -14.09 -34.76 0.20
C GLU A 86 -12.89 -35.62 0.60
N LYS A 87 -12.03 -35.91 -0.37
CA LYS A 87 -10.66 -36.39 -0.14
C LYS A 87 -9.77 -35.17 0.07
N LYS A 88 -9.51 -34.82 1.33
CA LYS A 88 -8.73 -33.63 1.71
C LYS A 88 -7.41 -33.50 0.94
N PHE A 89 -7.04 -32.27 0.64
CA PHE A 89 -5.74 -31.97 0.04
C PHE A 89 -4.59 -32.43 0.96
N PRO A 90 -3.43 -32.82 0.39
CA PRO A 90 -2.25 -33.15 1.18
C PRO A 90 -1.81 -32.00 2.08
N THR A 91 -1.40 -32.33 3.31
CA THR A 91 -0.75 -31.36 4.22
C THR A 91 0.76 -31.26 3.99
N ASP A 92 1.34 -32.26 3.33
CA ASP A 92 2.74 -32.31 2.89
C ASP A 92 2.83 -32.67 1.40
N TYR A 93 3.46 -31.80 0.62
CA TYR A 93 3.68 -32.00 -0.81
C TYR A 93 5.14 -32.38 -1.16
N SER A 94 5.97 -32.74 -0.18
CA SER A 94 7.41 -33.02 -0.33
C SER A 94 7.75 -34.10 -1.37
N ASN A 95 6.81 -35.02 -1.64
CA ASN A 95 6.93 -36.10 -2.61
C ASN A 95 6.36 -35.78 -4.00
N TYR A 96 5.80 -34.58 -4.21
CA TYR A 96 5.26 -34.16 -5.51
C TYR A 96 6.22 -33.20 -6.21
N ASP A 97 6.39 -33.39 -7.51
CA ASP A 97 7.17 -32.55 -8.41
C ASP A 97 6.31 -31.44 -9.03
N VAL A 98 5.03 -31.74 -9.28
CA VAL A 98 4.07 -30.82 -9.90
C VAL A 98 2.81 -30.76 -9.06
N ILE A 99 2.28 -29.57 -8.84
CA ILE A 99 0.97 -29.33 -8.25
C ILE A 99 0.09 -28.76 -9.36
N TYR A 100 -1.03 -29.43 -9.63
CA TYR A 100 -1.99 -29.04 -10.66
C TYR A 100 -3.33 -28.73 -9.97
N LEU A 101 -3.64 -27.45 -9.83
CA LEU A 101 -4.93 -26.93 -9.35
C LEU A 101 -5.88 -26.84 -10.54
N ALA A 102 -6.77 -27.82 -10.67
CA ALA A 102 -7.73 -27.88 -11.77
C ALA A 102 -8.85 -26.86 -11.54
N ASP A 103 -9.62 -27.02 -10.46
CA ASP A 103 -10.70 -26.12 -10.09
C ASP A 103 -10.95 -26.20 -8.57
N THR A 104 -11.16 -25.05 -7.90
CA THR A 104 -11.46 -24.98 -6.46
C THR A 104 -12.82 -24.37 -6.15
N TYR A 105 -13.65 -24.04 -7.14
CA TYR A 105 -14.97 -23.43 -6.99
C TYR A 105 -15.87 -24.22 -6.02
N GLY A 106 -15.94 -25.53 -6.21
CA GLY A 106 -16.70 -26.41 -5.34
C GLY A 106 -17.92 -27.07 -5.96
N VAL A 107 -18.58 -27.89 -5.16
CA VAL A 107 -19.87 -28.51 -5.47
C VAL A 107 -20.94 -27.95 -4.54
N TYR A 108 -22.09 -27.60 -5.11
CA TYR A 108 -23.26 -27.10 -4.42
C TYR A 108 -24.40 -28.13 -4.46
N LYS A 109 -25.35 -28.01 -3.54
CA LYS A 109 -26.46 -28.97 -3.39
C LYS A 109 -27.24 -29.22 -4.69
N ASP A 110 -27.35 -28.22 -5.53
CA ASP A 110 -28.10 -28.29 -6.77
C ASP A 110 -27.36 -28.97 -7.93
N ASP A 111 -26.04 -29.12 -7.84
CA ASP A 111 -25.22 -29.76 -8.86
C ASP A 111 -25.42 -31.29 -8.88
N LEU A 112 -25.97 -31.85 -7.79
CA LEU A 112 -26.26 -33.28 -7.61
C LEU A 112 -27.61 -33.71 -8.23
N GLY A 113 -28.35 -32.77 -8.81
CA GLY A 113 -29.69 -32.99 -9.39
C GLY A 113 -29.73 -32.93 -10.92
N GLN A 114 -30.71 -33.61 -11.54
CA GLN A 114 -31.02 -33.40 -12.96
C GLN A 114 -31.88 -32.14 -13.12
N LYS A 115 -31.25 -30.97 -13.23
CA LYS A 115 -31.95 -29.71 -13.53
C LYS A 115 -31.96 -29.40 -15.01
N LYS A 116 -32.96 -28.61 -15.44
CA LYS A 116 -33.14 -28.16 -16.82
C LYS A 116 -32.23 -26.98 -17.19
N ARG A 117 -31.73 -26.22 -16.21
CA ARG A 117 -30.74 -25.12 -16.31
C ARG A 117 -29.82 -25.17 -15.08
N LEU A 118 -28.53 -24.96 -15.27
CA LEU A 118 -27.50 -24.97 -14.22
C LEU A 118 -27.29 -23.57 -13.60
N GLY A 119 -26.62 -23.50 -12.45
CA GLY A 119 -26.24 -22.24 -11.78
C GLY A 119 -27.34 -21.61 -10.92
N GLN A 120 -28.04 -22.38 -10.09
CA GLN A 120 -28.88 -21.82 -9.01
C GLN A 120 -28.03 -21.56 -7.76
N ARG A 121 -28.22 -20.41 -7.08
CA ARG A 121 -27.58 -20.15 -5.78
C ARG A 121 -28.12 -21.17 -4.77
N SER A 122 -27.30 -22.13 -4.35
CA SER A 122 -27.67 -23.15 -3.37
C SER A 122 -26.61 -23.29 -2.28
N GLU A 123 -26.87 -24.13 -1.29
CA GLU A 123 -25.94 -24.34 -0.18
C GLU A 123 -24.64 -25.00 -0.68
N LYS A 124 -23.49 -24.38 -0.37
CA LYS A 124 -22.16 -24.91 -0.67
C LYS A 124 -21.93 -26.20 0.11
N ILE A 125 -21.53 -27.28 -0.56
CA ILE A 125 -21.16 -28.55 0.09
C ILE A 125 -19.65 -28.53 0.40
N VAL A 126 -18.83 -28.33 -0.63
CA VAL A 126 -17.36 -28.20 -0.57
C VAL A 126 -16.98 -27.12 -1.56
N GLY A 127 -15.96 -26.31 -1.28
CA GLY A 127 -15.47 -25.30 -2.23
C GLY A 127 -14.66 -24.20 -1.58
N GLY A 128 -13.77 -23.62 -2.38
CA GLY A 128 -12.80 -22.60 -2.00
C GLY A 128 -11.47 -23.22 -1.59
N LEU A 129 -10.39 -22.55 -1.96
CA LEU A 129 -9.06 -22.85 -1.43
C LEU A 129 -8.94 -22.25 -0.02
N GLU A 130 -8.62 -23.09 0.96
CA GLU A 130 -8.41 -22.65 2.33
C GLU A 130 -6.97 -22.16 2.54
N MET A 131 -6.76 -21.27 3.51
CA MET A 131 -5.44 -20.72 3.80
C MET A 131 -4.43 -21.80 4.23
N GLU A 132 -4.86 -22.79 5.02
CA GLU A 132 -3.99 -23.90 5.43
C GLU A 132 -3.56 -24.75 4.22
N GLU A 133 -4.47 -24.99 3.27
CA GLU A 133 -4.18 -25.72 2.03
C GLU A 133 -3.17 -24.97 1.16
N TRP A 134 -3.39 -23.66 0.99
CA TRP A 134 -2.46 -22.80 0.26
C TRP A 134 -1.08 -22.75 0.92
N GLN A 135 -1.01 -22.63 2.26
CA GLN A 135 0.26 -22.64 2.99
C GLN A 135 1.05 -23.94 2.80
N SER A 136 0.38 -25.09 2.77
CA SER A 136 1.03 -26.38 2.47
C SER A 136 1.56 -26.43 1.05
N ILE A 137 0.82 -25.90 0.07
CA ILE A 137 1.26 -25.77 -1.32
C ILE A 137 2.50 -24.87 -1.39
N VAL A 138 2.43 -23.64 -0.87
CA VAL A 138 3.54 -22.68 -0.93
C VAL A 138 4.78 -23.18 -0.21
N SER A 139 4.63 -23.89 0.92
CA SER A 139 5.75 -24.50 1.63
C SER A 139 6.55 -25.45 0.72
N ARG A 140 5.87 -26.21 -0.15
CA ARG A 140 6.55 -27.04 -1.16
C ARG A 140 7.18 -26.21 -2.26
N LEU A 141 6.48 -25.19 -2.74
CA LEU A 141 6.96 -24.32 -3.82
C LEU A 141 8.15 -23.45 -3.41
N ALA A 142 8.32 -23.19 -2.11
CA ALA A 142 9.45 -22.48 -1.51
C ALA A 142 10.64 -23.39 -1.15
N SER A 143 10.48 -24.72 -1.25
CA SER A 143 11.56 -25.65 -0.94
C SER A 143 12.67 -25.64 -2.01
N ASN A 144 13.88 -26.07 -1.63
CA ASN A 144 15.05 -26.10 -2.52
C ASN A 144 15.01 -27.19 -3.61
N LYS A 145 13.89 -27.93 -3.73
CA LYS A 145 13.69 -28.94 -4.77
C LYS A 145 12.90 -28.33 -5.91
N LYS A 146 13.28 -28.62 -7.15
CA LYS A 146 12.52 -28.16 -8.32
C LYS A 146 11.04 -28.54 -8.19
N SER A 147 10.16 -27.60 -8.50
CA SER A 147 8.71 -27.82 -8.51
C SER A 147 8.04 -27.06 -9.65
N MET A 148 6.80 -27.42 -9.95
CA MET A 148 5.95 -26.68 -10.88
C MET A 148 4.55 -26.53 -10.30
N LEU A 149 3.96 -25.34 -10.45
CA LEU A 149 2.56 -25.10 -10.17
C LEU A 149 1.83 -24.82 -11.49
N ILE A 150 0.71 -25.49 -11.73
CA ILE A 150 -0.22 -25.14 -12.80
C ILE A 150 -1.56 -24.90 -12.13
N ALA A 151 -2.17 -23.75 -12.39
CA ALA A 151 -3.51 -23.41 -11.89
C ALA A 151 -4.39 -22.97 -13.06
N GLU A 152 -5.64 -23.40 -13.08
CA GLU A 152 -6.61 -23.01 -14.11
C GLU A 152 -7.70 -22.08 -13.53
N TYR A 153 -8.66 -21.74 -14.39
CA TYR A 153 -9.86 -20.98 -14.07
C TYR A 153 -10.51 -21.44 -12.74
N ASN A 154 -11.20 -20.52 -12.05
CA ASN A 154 -11.87 -20.76 -10.77
C ASN A 154 -10.98 -21.08 -9.54
N THR A 155 -9.65 -21.05 -9.64
CA THR A 155 -8.78 -21.43 -8.50
C THR A 155 -8.76 -20.37 -7.36
N PHE A 156 -8.97 -19.08 -7.66
CA PHE A 156 -9.02 -17.99 -6.67
C PHE A 156 -10.38 -17.28 -6.56
N ALA A 157 -11.33 -17.64 -7.42
CA ALA A 157 -12.66 -17.08 -7.47
C ALA A 157 -13.46 -17.41 -6.19
N SER A 158 -14.64 -16.80 -6.03
CA SER A 158 -15.55 -17.19 -4.95
C SER A 158 -15.83 -18.69 -5.05
N PRO A 159 -15.74 -19.47 -3.97
CA PRO A 159 -15.83 -19.08 -2.56
C PRO A 159 -14.48 -19.00 -1.82
N THR A 160 -13.35 -18.88 -2.54
CA THR A 160 -12.03 -18.62 -1.95
C THR A 160 -12.01 -17.21 -1.32
N THR A 161 -11.49 -17.10 -0.10
CA THR A 161 -11.43 -15.85 0.65
C THR A 161 -10.47 -14.85 0.00
N GLU A 162 -10.70 -13.55 0.21
CA GLU A 162 -9.87 -12.48 -0.35
C GLU A 162 -8.38 -12.63 0.02
N ALA A 163 -8.07 -13.01 1.26
CA ALA A 163 -6.70 -13.19 1.73
C ALA A 163 -5.96 -14.29 0.92
N VAL A 164 -6.58 -15.45 0.74
CA VAL A 164 -5.99 -16.56 -0.05
C VAL A 164 -5.89 -16.18 -1.52
N ARG A 165 -6.94 -15.54 -2.06
CA ARG A 165 -6.98 -15.04 -3.43
C ARG A 165 -5.84 -14.06 -3.71
N LYS A 166 -5.54 -13.15 -2.78
CA LYS A 166 -4.45 -12.17 -2.93
C LYS A 166 -3.09 -12.86 -2.97
N GLU A 167 -2.82 -13.78 -2.04
CA GLU A 167 -1.56 -14.53 -2.07
C GLU A 167 -1.40 -15.38 -3.33
N LEU A 168 -2.48 -16.03 -3.80
CA LEU A 168 -2.42 -16.85 -5.01
C LEU A 168 -2.16 -15.99 -6.26
N GLN A 169 -2.86 -14.86 -6.40
CA GLN A 169 -2.62 -13.90 -7.49
C GLN A 169 -1.19 -13.35 -7.46
N ASP A 170 -0.70 -12.97 -6.27
CA ASP A 170 0.67 -12.49 -6.09
C ASP A 170 1.70 -13.54 -6.48
N TYR A 171 1.49 -14.79 -6.08
CA TYR A 171 2.36 -15.91 -6.46
C TYR A 171 2.30 -16.18 -7.96
N LEU A 172 1.12 -16.15 -8.58
CA LEU A 172 0.95 -16.41 -10.01
C LEU A 172 1.37 -15.23 -10.90
N GLY A 173 1.65 -14.05 -10.32
CA GLY A 173 2.06 -12.86 -11.05
C GLY A 173 0.93 -12.25 -11.88
N ILE A 174 -0.30 -12.30 -11.36
CA ILE A 174 -1.51 -11.81 -12.04
C ILE A 174 -2.31 -10.84 -11.16
N SER A 175 -3.24 -10.13 -11.77
CA SER A 175 -4.24 -9.29 -11.12
C SER A 175 -5.61 -9.53 -11.74
N TRP A 176 -6.60 -9.72 -10.87
CA TRP A 176 -8.00 -9.99 -11.20
C TRP A 176 -8.91 -9.10 -10.35
N SER A 177 -9.73 -8.30 -11.02
CA SER A 177 -10.68 -7.38 -10.38
C SER A 177 -12.09 -7.97 -10.22
N GLY A 178 -12.23 -9.29 -10.33
CA GLY A 178 -13.50 -10.00 -10.19
C GLY A 178 -14.23 -10.28 -11.50
N TRP A 179 -13.72 -9.81 -12.64
CA TRP A 179 -14.40 -9.96 -13.92
C TRP A 179 -14.14 -11.33 -14.58
N ILE A 180 -15.22 -11.98 -14.98
CA ILE A 180 -15.23 -13.20 -15.80
C ILE A 180 -16.06 -12.97 -17.06
N GLY A 181 -15.82 -13.74 -18.11
CA GLY A 181 -16.56 -13.62 -19.37
C GLY A 181 -16.86 -14.96 -20.02
N ARG A 182 -17.94 -15.01 -20.80
CA ARG A 182 -18.24 -16.11 -21.71
C ARG A 182 -19.01 -15.63 -22.93
N TYR A 183 -18.69 -16.19 -24.10
CA TYR A 183 -19.45 -15.96 -25.32
C TYR A 183 -20.61 -16.95 -25.43
N PHE A 184 -21.78 -16.47 -25.85
CA PHE A 184 -22.95 -17.29 -26.15
C PHE A 184 -23.41 -17.02 -27.58
N ASP A 185 -23.75 -18.07 -28.33
CA ASP A 185 -24.32 -17.93 -29.68
C ASP A 185 -25.75 -17.36 -29.68
N GLU A 186 -26.45 -17.47 -28.54
CA GLU A 186 -27.79 -16.92 -28.32
C GLU A 186 -27.89 -16.41 -26.87
N LEU A 187 -28.09 -15.10 -26.73
CA LEU A 187 -28.27 -14.38 -25.45
C LEU A 187 -29.72 -14.45 -24.93
N ASP A 188 -30.69 -14.88 -25.74
CA ASP A 188 -32.06 -15.09 -25.27
C ASP A 188 -32.10 -16.31 -24.34
N TYR A 189 -32.17 -16.06 -23.02
CA TYR A 189 -32.16 -17.13 -22.03
C TYR A 189 -33.36 -18.07 -22.17
N HIS A 190 -34.48 -17.67 -22.79
CA HIS A 190 -35.57 -18.62 -23.03
C HIS A 190 -35.21 -19.70 -24.07
N LYS A 191 -34.26 -19.43 -24.96
CA LYS A 191 -33.76 -20.37 -25.97
C LYS A 191 -32.46 -21.05 -25.55
N ASN A 192 -31.61 -20.33 -24.82
CA ASN A 192 -30.32 -20.84 -24.38
C ASN A 192 -30.37 -21.22 -22.89
N LEU A 193 -30.34 -22.52 -22.62
CA LEU A 193 -30.33 -23.08 -21.26
C LEU A 193 -28.95 -23.05 -20.60
N GLU A 194 -27.90 -22.63 -21.31
CA GLU A 194 -26.53 -22.55 -20.77
C GLU A 194 -26.27 -21.24 -20.00
N ILE A 195 -27.11 -20.21 -20.21
CA ILE A 195 -27.04 -18.99 -19.40
C ILE A 195 -27.42 -19.37 -17.96
N PRO A 196 -26.57 -19.12 -16.96
CA PRO A 196 -26.82 -19.55 -15.58
C PRO A 196 -28.13 -19.03 -15.00
N GLN A 197 -28.80 -19.83 -14.17
CA GLN A 197 -30.07 -19.45 -13.56
C GLN A 197 -29.93 -18.22 -12.64
N TRP A 198 -28.81 -18.04 -11.95
CA TRP A 198 -28.56 -16.87 -11.11
C TRP A 198 -28.57 -15.55 -11.90
N ILE A 199 -28.12 -15.55 -13.17
CA ILE A 199 -28.25 -14.38 -14.06
C ILE A 199 -29.72 -14.09 -14.35
N VAL A 200 -30.49 -15.14 -14.66
CA VAL A 200 -31.90 -15.01 -14.99
C VAL A 200 -32.71 -14.53 -13.79
N ASP A 201 -32.40 -15.02 -12.60
CA ASP A 201 -33.09 -14.64 -11.36
C ASP A 201 -32.84 -13.17 -10.99
N GLU A 202 -31.64 -12.66 -11.26
CA GLU A 202 -31.23 -11.30 -10.87
C GLU A 202 -31.46 -10.25 -11.96
N TYR A 203 -31.30 -10.63 -13.24
CA TYR A 203 -31.32 -9.71 -14.39
C TYR A 203 -32.42 -10.02 -15.42
N GLY A 204 -33.22 -11.06 -15.21
CA GLY A 204 -34.20 -11.54 -16.19
C GLY A 204 -35.36 -10.57 -16.46
N GLU A 205 -35.76 -9.76 -15.48
CA GLU A 205 -36.90 -8.83 -15.64
C GLU A 205 -36.66 -7.77 -16.73
N ASP A 206 -35.42 -7.29 -16.87
CA ASP A 206 -35.02 -6.25 -17.84
C ASP A 206 -34.23 -6.81 -19.05
N TRP A 207 -34.19 -8.13 -19.22
CA TRP A 207 -33.37 -8.78 -20.24
C TRP A 207 -33.98 -8.67 -21.65
N SER A 208 -33.38 -7.84 -22.50
CA SER A 208 -33.83 -7.63 -23.88
C SER A 208 -32.89 -8.21 -24.95
N TYR A 209 -31.78 -8.84 -24.54
CA TYR A 209 -30.71 -9.29 -25.42
C TYR A 209 -31.08 -10.54 -26.24
N LYS A 210 -30.66 -10.58 -27.50
CA LYS A 210 -30.89 -11.67 -28.46
C LYS A 210 -29.70 -11.81 -29.41
N GLY A 211 -29.55 -12.99 -30.03
CA GLY A 211 -28.43 -13.28 -30.92
C GLY A 211 -27.13 -13.51 -30.15
N GLY A 212 -26.00 -13.53 -30.85
CA GLY A 212 -24.70 -13.83 -30.24
C GLY A 212 -24.14 -12.67 -29.42
N GLY A 213 -23.31 -12.96 -28.41
CA GLY A 213 -22.60 -11.93 -27.65
C GLY A 213 -21.91 -12.45 -26.39
N PHE A 214 -21.21 -11.56 -25.68
CA PHE A 214 -20.59 -11.87 -24.39
C PHE A 214 -21.48 -11.48 -23.23
N ILE A 215 -21.50 -12.34 -22.22
CA ILE A 215 -21.87 -12.02 -20.85
C ILE A 215 -20.56 -11.82 -20.08
N VAL A 216 -20.40 -10.66 -19.48
CA VAL A 216 -19.23 -10.29 -18.65
C VAL A 216 -19.74 -9.93 -17.27
N PHE A 217 -19.32 -10.67 -16.25
CA PHE A 217 -19.86 -10.58 -14.90
C PHE A 217 -18.76 -10.33 -13.89
N ASN A 218 -19.00 -9.45 -12.92
CA ASN A 218 -18.08 -9.21 -11.82
C ASN A 218 -18.54 -9.97 -10.58
N GLU A 219 -17.80 -10.99 -10.17
CA GLU A 219 -18.17 -11.86 -9.04
C GLU A 219 -18.07 -11.18 -7.67
N ILE A 220 -17.39 -10.03 -7.58
CA ILE A 220 -17.18 -9.30 -6.31
C ILE A 220 -18.29 -8.27 -6.11
N THR A 221 -18.61 -7.51 -7.16
CA THR A 221 -19.61 -6.43 -7.12
C THR A 221 -20.98 -6.87 -7.63
N GLU A 222 -21.10 -8.12 -8.07
CA GLU A 222 -22.26 -8.72 -8.74
C GLU A 222 -22.70 -7.98 -10.01
N LYS A 223 -21.85 -7.11 -10.59
CA LYS A 223 -22.20 -6.28 -11.75
C LYS A 223 -22.18 -7.08 -13.07
N LEU A 224 -23.23 -6.91 -13.88
CA LEU A 224 -23.34 -7.52 -15.22
C LEU A 224 -23.12 -6.50 -16.36
N VAL A 225 -22.36 -6.90 -17.38
CA VAL A 225 -22.15 -6.19 -18.65
C VAL A 225 -22.40 -7.15 -19.82
N VAL A 226 -23.16 -6.71 -20.84
CA VAL A 226 -23.48 -7.53 -22.03
C VAL A 226 -22.95 -6.88 -23.31
N LEU A 227 -22.21 -7.65 -24.13
CA LEU A 227 -21.66 -7.21 -25.41
C LEU A 227 -22.34 -7.95 -26.56
N GLU A 228 -23.20 -7.26 -27.32
CA GLU A 228 -23.96 -7.83 -28.44
C GLU A 228 -23.12 -7.94 -29.72
N LEU A 229 -23.23 -9.05 -30.45
CA LEU A 229 -22.65 -9.22 -31.78
C LEU A 229 -23.22 -8.19 -32.78
N ASP A 230 -22.38 -7.72 -33.68
CA ASP A 230 -22.64 -6.68 -34.69
C ASP A 230 -22.89 -5.26 -34.13
N LYS A 231 -22.99 -5.10 -32.81
CA LYS A 231 -23.13 -3.80 -32.13
C LYS A 231 -21.91 -3.46 -31.27
N HIS A 232 -21.56 -4.31 -30.31
CA HIS A 232 -20.43 -4.12 -29.40
C HIS A 232 -19.18 -4.90 -29.84
N ILE A 233 -19.36 -6.05 -30.52
CA ILE A 233 -18.28 -6.88 -31.07
C ILE A 233 -18.53 -7.18 -32.56
N LYS A 234 -17.47 -7.34 -33.35
CA LYS A 234 -17.55 -7.60 -34.81
C LYS A 234 -17.48 -9.08 -35.18
N THR A 235 -16.94 -9.93 -34.31
CA THR A 235 -16.74 -11.35 -34.59
C THR A 235 -17.22 -12.21 -33.43
N ALA A 236 -17.83 -13.35 -33.75
CA ALA A 236 -18.32 -14.32 -32.78
C ALA A 236 -17.20 -15.13 -32.09
N GLY A 237 -17.31 -15.28 -30.77
CA GLY A 237 -16.38 -16.04 -29.94
C GLY A 237 -15.15 -15.25 -29.49
N ILE A 238 -14.34 -15.85 -28.63
CA ILE A 238 -13.04 -15.32 -28.20
C ILE A 238 -11.93 -16.22 -28.71
N GLU A 239 -10.81 -15.65 -29.14
CA GLU A 239 -9.68 -16.40 -29.68
C GLU A 239 -8.46 -16.27 -28.75
N LEU A 240 -7.82 -17.38 -28.44
CA LEU A 240 -6.51 -17.38 -27.78
C LEU A 240 -5.42 -17.18 -28.82
N GLN A 241 -4.56 -16.19 -28.59
CA GLN A 241 -3.39 -15.90 -29.44
C GLN A 241 -2.12 -15.85 -28.60
N PHE A 242 -1.07 -16.57 -29.03
CA PHE A 242 0.24 -16.49 -28.38
C PHE A 242 0.87 -15.10 -28.57
N THR A 243 1.44 -14.57 -27.49
CA THR A 243 2.30 -13.37 -27.53
C THR A 243 3.61 -13.69 -28.23
N GLU A 244 4.48 -12.69 -28.45
CA GLU A 244 5.81 -12.96 -29.00
C GLU A 244 6.63 -13.89 -28.07
N SER A 245 6.57 -13.67 -26.75
CA SER A 245 7.15 -14.56 -25.74
C SER A 245 6.58 -15.98 -25.86
N GLY A 246 5.25 -16.12 -25.98
CA GLY A 246 4.59 -17.41 -26.15
C GLY A 246 4.95 -18.13 -27.46
N LYS A 247 5.04 -17.42 -28.58
CA LYS A 247 5.44 -18.00 -29.87
C LYS A 247 6.86 -18.56 -29.80
N GLN A 248 7.78 -17.83 -29.17
CA GLN A 248 9.15 -18.29 -28.93
C GLN A 248 9.18 -19.48 -27.99
N PHE A 249 8.42 -19.40 -26.88
CA PHE A 249 8.36 -20.47 -25.89
C PHE A 249 7.78 -21.75 -26.48
N PHE A 250 6.56 -21.72 -27.03
CA PHE A 250 5.85 -22.89 -27.56
C PHE A 250 6.29 -23.33 -28.96
N ASN A 251 7.08 -22.51 -29.67
CA ASN A 251 7.49 -22.74 -31.06
C ASN A 251 6.28 -22.98 -32.00
N THR A 252 5.22 -22.19 -31.81
CA THR A 252 4.01 -22.25 -32.64
C THR A 252 3.32 -20.89 -32.70
N SER A 253 2.64 -20.63 -33.80
CA SER A 253 1.73 -19.50 -33.97
C SER A 253 0.28 -19.96 -34.10
N SER A 254 -0.05 -21.12 -33.52
CA SER A 254 -1.42 -21.64 -33.52
C SER A 254 -2.33 -20.69 -32.74
N SER A 255 -3.57 -20.56 -33.16
CA SER A 255 -4.65 -19.88 -32.44
C SER A 255 -5.90 -20.73 -32.51
N ALA A 256 -6.78 -20.61 -31.52
CA ALA A 256 -8.04 -21.34 -31.47
C ALA A 256 -9.12 -20.54 -30.75
N LYS A 257 -10.38 -20.77 -31.14
CA LYS A 257 -11.53 -20.25 -30.40
C LYS A 257 -11.67 -20.98 -29.07
N TYR A 258 -11.99 -20.23 -28.03
CA TYR A 258 -12.33 -20.74 -26.71
C TYR A 258 -13.81 -20.40 -26.43
N GLU A 259 -14.58 -21.37 -25.93
CA GLU A 259 -16.06 -21.29 -25.92
C GLU A 259 -16.66 -21.33 -24.50
N TYR A 260 -15.82 -21.50 -23.48
CA TYR A 260 -16.23 -21.60 -22.09
C TYR A 260 -15.94 -20.32 -21.29
N TRP A 261 -16.17 -20.35 -19.98
CA TRP A 261 -15.90 -19.22 -19.09
C TRP A 261 -14.39 -18.97 -18.96
N PHE A 262 -14.02 -17.69 -18.89
CA PHE A 262 -12.63 -17.25 -18.73
C PHE A 262 -12.53 -16.12 -17.72
N ASP A 263 -11.37 -16.05 -17.05
CA ASP A 263 -11.03 -14.95 -16.16
C ASP A 263 -10.46 -13.78 -16.96
N ILE A 264 -10.90 -12.55 -16.64
CA ILE A 264 -10.31 -11.33 -17.23
C ILE A 264 -9.16 -10.88 -16.32
N ILE A 265 -7.97 -11.39 -16.61
CA ILE A 265 -6.76 -11.12 -15.82
C ILE A 265 -5.74 -10.25 -16.55
N THR A 266 -5.03 -9.43 -15.78
CA THR A 266 -3.86 -8.69 -16.28
C THR A 266 -2.61 -9.29 -15.64
N PRO A 267 -1.56 -9.63 -16.41
CA PRO A 267 -0.29 -10.04 -15.82
C PRO A 267 0.35 -8.83 -15.12
N LYS A 268 1.07 -9.05 -14.01
CA LYS A 268 1.82 -7.96 -13.36
C LYS A 268 2.86 -7.37 -14.30
N TYR A 269 3.46 -8.22 -15.12
CA TYR A 269 4.40 -7.81 -16.17
C TYR A 269 3.97 -8.34 -17.54
N ALA A 270 4.01 -7.48 -18.55
CA ALA A 270 3.50 -7.81 -19.88
C ALA A 270 4.30 -8.95 -20.54
N GLU A 271 5.60 -9.05 -20.24
CA GLU A 271 6.51 -10.08 -20.72
C GLU A 271 6.15 -11.50 -20.25
N ASP A 272 5.43 -11.62 -19.14
CA ASP A 272 5.02 -12.89 -18.52
C ASP A 272 3.77 -13.50 -19.15
N ALA A 273 3.02 -12.72 -19.95
CA ALA A 273 1.92 -13.24 -20.74
C ALA A 273 2.46 -14.07 -21.91
N LEU A 274 2.18 -15.37 -21.92
CA LEU A 274 2.48 -16.26 -23.04
C LEU A 274 1.35 -16.29 -24.07
N ALA A 275 0.12 -16.01 -23.67
CA ALA A 275 -1.01 -15.88 -24.57
C ALA A 275 -2.01 -14.85 -24.06
N ASN A 276 -2.71 -14.19 -24.98
CA ASN A 276 -3.80 -13.26 -24.70
C ASN A 276 -5.09 -13.77 -25.34
N TYR A 277 -6.20 -13.43 -24.72
CA TYR A 277 -7.49 -13.53 -25.37
C TYR A 277 -7.72 -12.33 -26.29
N LYS A 278 -8.38 -12.58 -27.41
CA LYS A 278 -8.73 -11.57 -28.39
C LYS A 278 -10.21 -11.66 -28.74
N TRP A 279 -10.90 -10.56 -28.51
CA TRP A 279 -12.20 -10.25 -29.08
C TRP A 279 -12.08 -9.04 -30.03
N ASP A 280 -12.95 -8.96 -31.04
CA ASP A 280 -12.95 -7.85 -32.00
C ASP A 280 -13.99 -6.79 -31.60
N LEU A 281 -13.57 -5.76 -30.87
CA LEU A 281 -14.47 -4.73 -30.34
C LEU A 281 -14.85 -3.66 -31.39
N THR A 282 -16.07 -3.16 -31.32
CA THR A 282 -16.47 -1.89 -31.96
C THR A 282 -16.07 -0.71 -31.07
N LYS A 283 -16.18 0.54 -31.56
CA LYS A 283 -15.94 1.74 -30.74
C LYS A 283 -16.90 1.82 -29.54
N GLU A 284 -18.14 1.36 -29.72
CA GLU A 284 -19.16 1.31 -28.67
C GLU A 284 -18.80 0.24 -27.63
N GLY A 285 -18.37 -0.95 -28.07
CA GLY A 285 -17.89 -2.00 -27.18
C GLY A 285 -16.68 -1.57 -26.36
N SER A 286 -15.67 -0.95 -26.97
CA SER A 286 -14.51 -0.39 -26.24
C SER A 286 -14.94 0.62 -25.18
N LYS A 287 -15.87 1.53 -25.50
CA LYS A 287 -16.38 2.50 -24.54
C LYS A 287 -17.07 1.84 -23.34
N ILE A 288 -17.90 0.81 -23.59
CA ILE A 288 -18.58 0.06 -22.51
C ILE A 288 -17.55 -0.57 -21.57
N LEU A 289 -16.48 -1.18 -22.11
CA LEU A 289 -15.43 -1.76 -21.28
C LEU A 289 -14.69 -0.69 -20.46
N ASP A 290 -14.34 0.43 -21.08
CA ASP A 290 -13.63 1.54 -20.42
C ASP A 290 -14.48 2.15 -19.28
N ASP A 291 -15.77 2.41 -19.53
CA ASP A 291 -16.72 2.94 -18.52
C ASP A 291 -16.88 1.99 -17.32
N ASN A 292 -16.60 0.70 -17.50
CA ASN A 292 -16.69 -0.34 -16.47
C ASN A 292 -15.32 -0.76 -15.90
N HIS A 293 -14.23 -0.12 -16.32
CA HIS A 293 -12.85 -0.47 -15.92
C HIS A 293 -12.48 -1.94 -16.22
N ILE A 294 -12.99 -2.48 -17.33
CA ILE A 294 -12.66 -3.83 -17.81
C ILE A 294 -11.51 -3.70 -18.82
N PRO A 295 -10.38 -4.40 -18.65
CA PRO A 295 -9.26 -4.29 -19.56
C PRO A 295 -9.63 -4.83 -20.95
N GLN A 296 -9.32 -4.05 -22.00
CA GLN A 296 -9.60 -4.46 -23.38
C GLN A 296 -8.66 -5.58 -23.88
N GLN A 297 -7.47 -5.70 -23.27
CA GLN A 297 -6.50 -6.76 -23.50
C GLN A 297 -6.21 -7.45 -22.16
N PHE A 298 -6.29 -8.78 -22.14
CA PHE A 298 -6.10 -9.58 -20.95
C PHE A 298 -5.45 -10.92 -21.32
N ALA A 299 -4.74 -11.50 -20.36
CA ALA A 299 -3.96 -12.70 -20.57
C ALA A 299 -4.83 -13.95 -20.53
N ALA A 300 -4.49 -14.92 -21.38
CA ALA A 300 -5.04 -16.28 -21.38
C ALA A 300 -4.08 -17.27 -20.70
N ILE A 301 -2.77 -17.05 -20.84
CA ILE A 301 -1.73 -17.86 -20.18
C ILE A 301 -0.67 -16.91 -19.63
N VAL A 302 -0.40 -17.00 -18.32
CA VAL A 302 0.69 -16.28 -17.64
C VAL A 302 1.67 -17.29 -17.08
N SER A 303 2.97 -17.01 -17.20
CA SER A 303 4.03 -17.83 -16.61
C SER A 303 4.96 -17.01 -15.72
N GLN A 304 5.34 -17.56 -14.57
CA GLN A 304 6.36 -16.99 -13.69
C GLN A 304 7.47 -18.02 -13.49
N ASP A 305 8.70 -17.67 -13.84
CA ASP A 305 9.87 -18.51 -13.53
C ASP A 305 10.59 -17.99 -12.29
N LYS A 306 10.56 -18.78 -11.22
CA LYS A 306 11.21 -18.50 -9.94
C LYS A 306 12.41 -19.43 -9.75
N ARG A 307 13.22 -19.16 -8.72
CA ARG A 307 14.45 -19.92 -8.43
C ARG A 307 14.27 -21.45 -8.39
N TYR A 308 13.29 -21.93 -7.63
CA TYR A 308 13.01 -23.36 -7.48
C TYR A 308 11.80 -23.82 -8.30
N THR A 309 10.88 -22.91 -8.60
CA THR A 309 9.57 -23.25 -9.13
C THR A 309 9.27 -22.49 -10.41
N THR A 310 8.58 -23.12 -11.36
CA THR A 310 7.92 -22.41 -12.46
C THR A 310 6.42 -22.53 -12.25
N SER A 311 5.67 -21.43 -12.36
CA SER A 311 4.22 -21.46 -12.26
C SER A 311 3.54 -20.99 -13.54
N TYR A 312 2.42 -21.62 -13.86
CA TYR A 312 1.58 -21.27 -15.00
C TYR A 312 0.16 -21.07 -14.51
N TYR A 313 -0.49 -20.01 -15.00
CA TYR A 313 -1.90 -19.80 -14.79
C TYR A 313 -2.63 -19.75 -16.14
N PHE A 314 -3.69 -20.55 -16.26
CA PHE A 314 -4.55 -20.61 -17.42
C PHE A 314 -5.88 -19.93 -17.08
N ALA A 315 -6.17 -18.81 -17.74
CA ALA A 315 -7.35 -17.98 -17.48
C ALA A 315 -8.62 -18.54 -18.14
N GLY A 316 -8.72 -19.87 -18.22
CA GLY A 316 -9.83 -20.62 -18.75
C GLY A 316 -9.69 -22.06 -18.30
N ASP A 317 -10.80 -22.77 -18.28
CA ASP A 317 -10.86 -24.18 -18.00
C ASP A 317 -10.44 -24.96 -19.25
N PHE A 318 -9.13 -25.09 -19.43
CA PHE A 318 -8.54 -25.61 -20.66
C PHE A 318 -8.56 -27.14 -20.70
N ASN A 319 -8.72 -27.75 -19.54
CA ASN A 319 -8.68 -29.18 -19.36
C ASN A 319 -10.07 -29.84 -19.37
N ASP A 320 -11.15 -29.10 -19.09
CA ASP A 320 -12.53 -29.58 -19.16
C ASP A 320 -12.83 -30.25 -20.52
N MET A 321 -13.14 -31.54 -20.46
CA MET A 321 -13.52 -32.34 -21.62
C MET A 321 -14.66 -33.31 -21.33
N GLY A 322 -15.77 -33.20 -22.08
CA GLY A 322 -16.91 -34.10 -21.93
C GLY A 322 -16.66 -35.55 -22.41
N ARG A 323 -15.76 -35.76 -23.39
CA ARG A 323 -15.37 -37.10 -23.86
C ARG A 323 -14.01 -37.10 -24.55
N LEU A 324 -13.15 -38.04 -24.18
CA LEU A 324 -11.86 -38.29 -24.84
C LEU A 324 -11.77 -39.69 -25.46
N PRO A 325 -10.89 -39.90 -26.46
CA PRO A 325 -10.64 -41.23 -27.03
C PRO A 325 -10.08 -42.19 -25.97
N THR A 326 -10.68 -43.38 -25.87
CA THR A 326 -10.21 -44.44 -24.95
C THR A 326 -8.83 -44.99 -25.31
N LEU A 327 -8.42 -44.83 -26.57
CA LEU A 327 -7.12 -45.22 -27.09
C LEU A 327 -6.05 -44.14 -26.81
N SER A 328 -5.60 -43.99 -25.57
CA SER A 328 -4.49 -43.07 -25.24
C SER A 328 -3.10 -43.59 -25.66
N LYS A 329 -2.97 -44.88 -26.00
CA LYS A 329 -1.69 -45.60 -26.18
C LYS A 329 -1.18 -45.63 -27.63
N VAL A 330 -1.20 -44.48 -28.31
CA VAL A 330 -0.82 -44.37 -29.73
C VAL A 330 0.10 -43.17 -29.93
N LYS A 331 1.37 -43.37 -30.31
CA LYS A 331 2.30 -42.24 -30.48
C LYS A 331 1.86 -41.32 -31.63
N GLY A 332 1.88 -40.00 -31.38
CA GLY A 332 1.48 -38.99 -32.37
C GLY A 332 -0.03 -38.79 -32.53
N LEU A 333 -0.85 -39.46 -31.72
CA LEU A 333 -2.31 -39.31 -31.73
C LEU A 333 -2.79 -37.85 -31.55
N PRO A 334 -2.21 -37.02 -30.66
CA PRO A 334 -2.61 -35.62 -30.55
C PRO A 334 -2.42 -34.84 -31.85
N THR A 335 -1.38 -35.15 -32.64
CA THR A 335 -1.17 -34.48 -33.93
C THR A 335 -2.24 -34.86 -34.94
N LEU A 336 -2.70 -36.12 -34.95
CA LEU A 336 -3.81 -36.54 -35.80
C LEU A 336 -5.11 -35.83 -35.41
N TYR A 337 -5.45 -35.83 -34.12
CA TYR A 337 -6.67 -35.20 -33.62
C TYR A 337 -6.67 -33.68 -33.80
N LYS A 338 -5.51 -33.02 -33.68
CA LYS A 338 -5.36 -31.59 -34.02
C LYS A 338 -5.86 -31.24 -35.44
N TYR A 339 -5.69 -32.14 -36.41
CA TYR A 339 -6.20 -31.93 -37.77
C TYR A 339 -7.61 -32.50 -37.99
N ALA A 340 -7.94 -33.61 -37.33
CA ALA A 340 -9.23 -34.28 -37.50
C ALA A 340 -10.39 -33.53 -36.81
N GLU A 341 -10.15 -32.99 -35.62
CA GLU A 341 -11.15 -32.28 -34.78
C GLU A 341 -11.09 -30.76 -34.98
N LYS A 342 -10.44 -30.27 -36.04
CA LYS A 342 -10.21 -28.82 -36.26
C LYS A 342 -11.48 -27.96 -36.19
N PHE A 343 -12.63 -28.54 -36.52
CA PHE A 343 -13.95 -27.88 -36.55
C PHE A 343 -14.94 -28.44 -35.51
N ALA A 344 -14.46 -29.18 -34.52
CA ALA A 344 -15.27 -29.70 -33.43
C ALA A 344 -15.01 -28.92 -32.14
N ASP A 345 -15.91 -29.07 -31.16
CA ASP A 345 -15.81 -28.42 -29.84
C ASP A 345 -14.51 -28.82 -29.10
N SER A 346 -13.94 -29.98 -29.42
CA SER A 346 -12.65 -30.45 -28.89
C SER A 346 -11.41 -29.80 -29.53
N SER A 347 -11.60 -28.91 -30.52
CA SER A 347 -10.51 -28.28 -31.29
C SER A 347 -9.52 -27.55 -30.39
N PHE A 348 -9.99 -26.80 -29.39
CA PHE A 348 -9.12 -26.06 -28.46
C PHE A 348 -8.19 -27.00 -27.69
N TYR A 349 -8.72 -28.09 -27.15
CA TYR A 349 -7.97 -29.10 -26.39
C TYR A 349 -6.79 -29.69 -27.20
N TRP A 350 -7.05 -30.09 -28.45
CA TRP A 350 -6.01 -30.71 -29.30
C TRP A 350 -5.04 -29.70 -29.94
N SER A 351 -5.51 -28.48 -30.22
CA SER A 351 -4.72 -27.48 -30.96
C SER A 351 -3.90 -26.56 -30.07
N ILE A 352 -4.36 -26.30 -28.83
CA ILE A 352 -3.74 -25.42 -27.84
C ILE A 352 -3.33 -26.19 -26.58
N TYR A 353 -4.27 -26.78 -25.82
CA TYR A 353 -3.98 -27.32 -24.48
C TYR A 353 -2.91 -28.43 -24.49
N ILE A 354 -3.07 -29.49 -25.29
CA ILE A 354 -2.08 -30.59 -25.34
C ILE A 354 -0.68 -30.11 -25.77
N PRO A 355 -0.51 -29.32 -26.86
CA PRO A 355 0.79 -28.76 -27.20
C PRO A 355 1.42 -27.88 -26.10
N VAL A 356 0.61 -27.05 -25.43
CA VAL A 356 1.04 -26.19 -24.31
C VAL A 356 1.53 -27.06 -23.16
N MET A 357 0.71 -28.00 -22.68
CA MET A 357 1.04 -28.91 -21.57
C MET A 357 2.30 -29.73 -21.87
N HIS A 358 2.41 -30.30 -23.07
CA HIS A 358 3.58 -31.07 -23.47
C HIS A 358 4.87 -30.23 -23.42
N LYS A 359 4.79 -28.96 -23.83
CA LYS A 359 5.94 -28.05 -23.76
C LYS A 359 6.25 -27.64 -22.33
N VAL A 360 5.25 -27.32 -21.52
CA VAL A 360 5.39 -26.97 -20.09
C VAL A 360 6.11 -28.08 -19.34
N PHE A 361 5.65 -29.33 -19.44
CA PHE A 361 6.27 -30.47 -18.76
C PHE A 361 7.69 -30.76 -19.25
N LYS A 362 7.92 -30.70 -20.57
CA LYS A 362 9.27 -30.87 -21.16
C LYS A 362 10.26 -29.79 -20.73
N THR A 363 9.78 -28.57 -20.50
CA THR A 363 10.60 -27.48 -19.95
C THR A 363 10.92 -27.75 -18.47
N PHE A 364 9.94 -28.19 -17.68
CA PHE A 364 10.14 -28.54 -16.27
C PHE A 364 11.17 -29.66 -16.06
N GLU A 365 11.14 -30.71 -16.89
CA GLU A 365 12.14 -31.80 -16.85
C GLU A 365 13.57 -31.27 -16.96
N LYS A 366 13.76 -30.19 -17.75
CA LYS A 366 15.06 -29.55 -18.02
C LYS A 366 15.42 -28.43 -17.06
N LYS A 367 14.51 -28.00 -16.16
CA LYS A 367 14.79 -26.91 -15.21
C LYS A 367 15.99 -27.29 -14.33
N GLN A 368 16.98 -26.43 -14.31
CA GLN A 368 18.11 -26.51 -13.37
C GLN A 368 17.83 -25.55 -12.21
N VAL A 369 17.99 -26.04 -10.99
CA VAL A 369 17.89 -25.20 -9.78
C VAL A 369 19.21 -24.48 -9.59
N GLN A 370 19.17 -23.17 -9.39
CA GLN A 370 20.36 -22.39 -9.01
C GLN A 370 20.69 -22.65 -7.53
N GLU A 371 21.77 -23.40 -7.28
CA GLU A 371 22.32 -23.57 -5.93
C GLU A 371 22.72 -22.22 -5.32
N THR A 372 22.56 -22.08 -4.01
CA THR A 372 23.03 -20.91 -3.28
C THR A 372 24.55 -20.92 -3.38
N ASN A 373 25.12 -19.91 -4.03
CA ASN A 373 26.56 -19.81 -4.24
C ASN A 373 27.26 -19.70 -2.87
N HIS A 374 27.73 -20.82 -2.33
CA HIS A 374 28.78 -20.82 -1.31
C HIS A 374 30.10 -20.50 -2.02
N ALA A 375 30.25 -19.25 -2.46
CA ALA A 375 31.51 -18.79 -3.02
C ALA A 375 32.63 -19.04 -2.00
N ASN A 376 33.80 -19.51 -2.43
CA ASN A 376 34.94 -19.75 -1.55
C ASN A 376 35.48 -18.46 -0.88
N LYS A 377 35.03 -17.28 -1.34
CA LYS A 377 35.41 -15.95 -0.84
C LYS A 377 34.18 -15.27 -0.27
N LEU A 378 34.34 -14.58 0.87
CA LEU A 378 33.30 -13.76 1.50
C LEU A 378 32.70 -12.76 0.49
N ASN A 379 31.36 -12.70 0.42
CA ASN A 379 30.64 -11.73 -0.40
C ASN A 379 30.29 -10.49 0.42
N TYR A 380 30.59 -9.32 -0.16
CA TYR A 380 30.16 -8.01 0.31
C TYR A 380 30.28 -7.03 -0.87
N ASN A 381 29.34 -6.11 -0.96
CA ASN A 381 29.18 -5.13 -2.05
C ASN A 381 29.22 -3.68 -1.53
N ALA A 382 29.39 -3.51 -0.23
CA ALA A 382 29.50 -2.23 0.44
C ALA A 382 30.53 -2.33 1.57
N ARG A 383 31.19 -1.22 1.87
CA ARG A 383 32.13 -1.11 2.99
C ARG A 383 32.28 0.31 3.49
N VAL A 384 32.72 0.44 4.74
CA VAL A 384 33.18 1.70 5.31
C VAL A 384 34.72 1.72 5.29
N GLN A 385 35.29 2.70 4.61
CA GLN A 385 36.73 2.88 4.45
C GLN A 385 37.14 4.27 4.90
N GLY A 386 37.74 4.37 6.10
CA GLY A 386 37.99 5.66 6.74
C GLY A 386 36.68 6.40 6.98
N GLU A 387 36.60 7.65 6.53
CA GLU A 387 35.41 8.51 6.63
C GLU A 387 34.42 8.35 5.46
N THR A 388 34.60 7.33 4.62
CA THR A 388 33.79 7.15 3.40
C THR A 388 33.02 5.84 3.41
N PHE A 389 31.83 5.88 2.81
CA PHE A 389 31.05 4.69 2.48
C PHE A 389 31.25 4.38 1.01
N GLU A 390 31.67 3.15 0.69
CA GLU A 390 31.94 2.72 -0.68
C GLU A 390 31.03 1.56 -1.08
N VAL A 391 30.62 1.54 -2.34
CA VAL A 391 29.88 0.43 -2.96
C VAL A 391 30.69 -0.17 -4.10
N LEU A 392 30.46 -1.45 -4.36
CA LEU A 392 31.10 -2.17 -5.45
C LEU A 392 30.28 -1.99 -6.74
N GLN A 393 30.79 -1.20 -7.68
CA GLN A 393 30.22 -0.99 -9.02
C GLN A 393 31.22 -1.44 -10.09
N ASP A 394 30.79 -2.31 -11.01
CA ASP A 394 31.64 -2.85 -12.07
C ASP A 394 33.00 -3.41 -11.60
N GLY A 395 33.01 -4.00 -10.40
CA GLY A 395 34.22 -4.56 -9.78
C GLY A 395 35.17 -3.52 -9.17
N LYS A 396 34.77 -2.26 -9.08
CA LYS A 396 35.52 -1.17 -8.43
C LYS A 396 34.78 -0.64 -7.21
N TRP A 397 35.54 -0.28 -6.19
CA TRP A 397 35.01 0.42 -5.02
C TRP A 397 34.88 1.90 -5.36
N GLU A 398 33.65 2.40 -5.32
CA GLU A 398 33.32 3.78 -5.60
C GLU A 398 32.70 4.40 -4.33
N PRO A 399 33.17 5.56 -3.87
CA PRO A 399 32.56 6.25 -2.74
C PRO A 399 31.16 6.74 -3.12
N ILE A 400 30.24 6.67 -2.15
CA ILE A 400 28.90 7.23 -2.30
C ILE A 400 28.63 8.28 -1.23
N THR A 401 28.02 9.38 -1.66
CA THR A 401 27.34 10.31 -0.78
C THR A 401 25.88 9.85 -0.67
N PHE A 402 25.36 9.71 0.54
CA PHE A 402 23.97 9.33 0.75
C PHE A 402 23.05 10.48 0.34
N LYS A 403 22.28 10.23 -0.73
CA LYS A 403 21.20 11.06 -1.25
C LYS A 403 19.98 10.19 -1.27
N GLY A 404 19.13 10.26 -0.24
CA GLY A 404 18.10 9.24 -0.09
C GLY A 404 16.82 9.69 0.56
N VAL A 405 15.92 8.73 0.69
CA VAL A 405 14.61 8.88 1.33
C VAL A 405 14.33 7.67 2.21
N ASN A 406 13.59 7.90 3.29
CA ASN A 406 12.95 6.82 4.03
C ASN A 406 11.63 6.43 3.34
N ILE A 407 11.22 5.17 3.46
CA ILE A 407 9.94 4.67 2.96
C ILE A 407 9.26 3.87 4.08
N GLY A 408 8.07 4.32 4.47
CA GLY A 408 7.17 3.58 5.35
C GLY A 408 6.20 2.69 4.58
N MET A 409 5.31 2.01 5.31
CA MET A 409 4.25 1.17 4.74
C MET A 409 2.88 1.85 4.71
N GLY A 410 2.80 3.15 5.01
CA GLY A 410 1.56 3.92 4.93
C GLY A 410 1.07 4.15 3.50
N LYS A 411 -0.23 3.95 3.31
CA LYS A 411 -0.99 4.23 2.08
C LYS A 411 -2.43 4.66 2.45
N PRO A 412 -3.08 5.57 1.72
CA PRO A 412 -4.48 5.90 1.96
C PRO A 412 -5.38 4.66 1.93
N GLY A 413 -6.28 4.55 2.90
CA GLY A 413 -7.25 3.46 3.02
C GLY A 413 -6.74 2.19 3.72
N ALA A 414 -5.48 2.17 4.20
CA ALA A 414 -4.90 1.01 4.87
C ALA A 414 -3.96 1.40 6.02
N PHE A 415 -3.98 0.62 7.11
CA PHE A 415 -2.95 0.70 8.14
C PHE A 415 -1.65 0.07 7.64
N PRO A 416 -0.48 0.53 8.12
CA PRO A 416 0.82 -0.03 7.71
C PRO A 416 0.89 -1.54 7.87
N GLY A 417 0.33 -2.08 8.96
CA GLY A 417 0.32 -3.52 9.24
C GLY A 417 -0.46 -4.38 8.23
N GLU A 418 -1.26 -3.78 7.35
CA GLU A 418 -1.94 -4.47 6.23
C GLU A 418 -1.02 -4.64 5.01
N ALA A 419 0.11 -3.94 4.97
CA ALA A 419 1.14 -4.04 3.94
C ALA A 419 0.55 -3.89 2.52
N ALA A 420 -0.27 -2.84 2.33
CA ALA A 420 -1.16 -2.68 1.20
C ALA A 420 -0.54 -2.04 -0.06
N ILE A 421 0.71 -1.57 0.01
CA ILE A 421 1.42 -0.99 -1.14
C ILE A 421 1.77 -2.11 -2.13
N THR A 422 1.39 -1.94 -3.40
CA THR A 422 1.59 -2.94 -4.43
C THR A 422 2.99 -2.87 -5.05
N GLU A 423 3.37 -3.92 -5.76
CA GLU A 423 4.63 -4.01 -6.50
C GLU A 423 4.76 -2.91 -7.57
N GLU A 424 3.66 -2.61 -8.26
CA GLU A 424 3.58 -1.58 -9.30
C GLU A 424 3.73 -0.18 -8.71
N GLU A 425 3.17 0.05 -7.51
CA GLU A 425 3.35 1.30 -6.77
C GLU A 425 4.81 1.48 -6.35
N TYR A 426 5.43 0.47 -5.73
CA TYR A 426 6.85 0.52 -5.39
C TYR A 426 7.73 0.75 -6.62
N TYR A 427 7.50 0.02 -7.71
CA TYR A 427 8.29 0.17 -8.93
C TYR A 427 8.16 1.59 -9.51
N ARG A 428 6.95 2.15 -9.53
CA ARG A 428 6.72 3.54 -9.96
C ARG A 428 7.42 4.54 -9.03
N TRP A 429 7.36 4.33 -7.71
CA TRP A 429 8.04 5.16 -6.73
C TRP A 429 9.56 5.08 -6.86
N PHE A 430 10.14 3.90 -7.08
CA PHE A 430 11.58 3.74 -7.32
C PHE A 430 12.05 4.52 -8.56
N ASN A 431 11.28 4.48 -9.65
CA ASN A 431 11.56 5.31 -10.82
C ASN A 431 11.55 6.81 -10.47
N GLN A 432 10.57 7.28 -9.68
CA GLN A 432 10.50 8.69 -9.28
C GLN A 432 11.62 9.07 -8.29
N ILE A 433 11.97 8.21 -7.35
CA ILE A 433 13.07 8.41 -6.39
C ILE A 433 14.40 8.51 -7.14
N ALA A 434 14.68 7.59 -8.06
CA ALA A 434 15.89 7.64 -8.88
C ALA A 434 15.92 8.86 -9.81
N ALA A 435 14.77 9.27 -10.36
CA ALA A 435 14.66 10.49 -11.14
C ALA A 435 14.95 11.76 -10.31
N MET A 436 14.81 11.70 -8.98
CA MET A 436 15.24 12.75 -8.06
C MET A 436 16.77 12.78 -7.86
N ASN A 437 17.52 11.87 -8.51
CA ASN A 437 18.94 11.63 -8.29
C ASN A 437 19.28 11.09 -6.88
N ALA A 438 18.27 10.54 -6.18
CA ALA A 438 18.52 9.74 -5.00
C ALA A 438 19.14 8.39 -5.38
N ASN A 439 20.00 7.87 -4.51
CA ASN A 439 20.71 6.60 -4.67
C ASN A 439 20.38 5.58 -3.58
N THR A 440 19.76 6.01 -2.47
CA THR A 440 19.54 5.16 -1.29
C THR A 440 18.11 5.29 -0.79
N ILE A 441 17.53 4.15 -0.42
CA ILE A 441 16.26 4.02 0.28
C ILE A 441 16.54 3.40 1.65
N ARG A 442 15.87 3.89 2.70
CA ARG A 442 15.83 3.20 3.99
C ARG A 442 14.42 2.69 4.29
N VAL A 443 14.36 1.44 4.76
CA VAL A 443 13.15 0.78 5.26
C VAL A 443 13.39 0.26 6.67
N TYR A 444 12.35 0.28 7.50
CA TYR A 444 12.45 0.02 8.95
C TYR A 444 12.24 -1.44 9.33
N THR A 445 11.46 -2.14 8.54
CA THR A 445 10.93 -3.47 8.84
C THR A 445 10.72 -4.26 7.55
N LEU A 446 10.08 -5.43 7.65
CA LEU A 446 9.68 -6.23 6.51
C LEU A 446 8.61 -5.52 5.67
N HIS A 447 8.94 -5.18 4.42
CA HIS A 447 7.95 -4.74 3.43
C HIS A 447 7.31 -5.94 2.70
N PRO A 448 6.16 -5.77 2.00
CA PRO A 448 5.61 -6.83 1.16
C PRO A 448 6.62 -7.37 0.15
N PRO A 449 6.48 -8.63 -0.32
CA PRO A 449 7.33 -9.19 -1.38
C PRO A 449 7.43 -8.30 -2.64
N GLY A 450 6.36 -7.55 -2.94
CA GLY A 450 6.33 -6.59 -4.06
C GLY A 450 7.42 -5.52 -3.98
N PHE A 451 7.84 -5.08 -2.78
CA PHE A 451 8.96 -4.14 -2.61
C PHE A 451 10.27 -4.72 -3.18
N TYR A 452 10.60 -5.95 -2.77
CA TYR A 452 11.87 -6.60 -3.13
C TYR A 452 11.91 -6.95 -4.62
N ARG A 453 10.79 -7.42 -5.19
CA ARG A 453 10.69 -7.67 -6.63
C ARG A 453 10.79 -6.39 -7.45
N ALA A 454 10.09 -5.32 -7.04
CA ALA A 454 10.18 -4.02 -7.69
C ALA A 454 11.61 -3.46 -7.66
N LEU A 455 12.34 -3.65 -6.55
CA LEU A 455 13.72 -3.18 -6.39
C LEU A 455 14.67 -3.94 -7.33
N ALA A 456 14.55 -5.26 -7.36
CA ALA A 456 15.33 -6.11 -8.26
C ALA A 456 15.10 -5.72 -9.71
N LYS A 457 13.82 -5.62 -10.13
CA LYS A 457 13.43 -5.23 -11.48
C LYS A 457 14.00 -3.86 -11.85
N TYR A 458 13.76 -2.84 -11.02
CA TYR A 458 14.27 -1.50 -11.26
C TYR A 458 15.80 -1.50 -11.46
N ASN A 459 16.56 -2.19 -10.60
CA ASN A 459 18.01 -2.22 -10.69
C ASN A 459 18.56 -3.07 -11.85
N GLU A 460 17.85 -4.13 -12.25
CA GLU A 460 18.20 -4.93 -13.44
C GLU A 460 18.03 -4.14 -14.74
N GLU A 461 17.00 -3.29 -14.80
CA GLU A 461 16.77 -2.38 -15.93
C GLU A 461 17.70 -1.16 -15.90
N ASN A 462 18.22 -0.79 -14.72
CA ASN A 462 19.07 0.38 -14.51
C ASN A 462 20.44 0.04 -13.88
N PRO A 463 21.25 -0.86 -14.49
CA PRO A 463 22.49 -1.37 -13.87
C PRO A 463 23.55 -0.30 -13.58
N ASN A 464 23.52 0.82 -14.31
CA ASN A 464 24.47 1.93 -14.14
C ASN A 464 24.03 2.93 -13.05
N ARG A 465 22.79 2.83 -12.56
CA ARG A 465 22.21 3.74 -11.55
C ARG A 465 21.30 2.96 -10.59
N PRO A 466 21.85 1.96 -9.88
CA PRO A 466 21.05 1.18 -8.94
C PRO A 466 20.60 2.05 -7.76
N LEU A 467 19.43 1.73 -7.22
CA LEU A 467 18.99 2.14 -5.90
C LEU A 467 19.48 1.12 -4.88
N TYR A 468 20.11 1.63 -3.83
CA TYR A 468 20.57 0.85 -2.70
C TYR A 468 19.58 0.92 -1.54
N VAL A 469 19.64 -0.07 -0.65
CA VAL A 469 18.78 -0.16 0.53
C VAL A 469 19.62 -0.24 1.80
N LEU A 470 19.30 0.60 2.78
CA LEU A 470 19.62 0.38 4.18
C LEU A 470 18.41 -0.27 4.85
N HIS A 471 18.60 -1.48 5.36
CA HIS A 471 17.49 -2.26 5.90
C HIS A 471 17.52 -2.24 7.43
N GLY A 472 16.39 -1.89 8.03
CA GLY A 472 16.17 -1.99 9.46
C GLY A 472 15.63 -3.34 9.89
N VAL A 473 15.78 -3.64 11.17
CA VAL A 473 15.03 -4.74 11.81
C VAL A 473 14.30 -4.12 12.99
N TRP A 474 12.97 -4.20 12.94
CA TRP A 474 12.11 -3.62 13.96
C TRP A 474 12.07 -4.52 15.20
N ILE A 475 12.07 -3.91 16.38
CA ILE A 475 11.91 -4.57 17.68
C ILE A 475 10.56 -4.17 18.29
N ASN A 476 9.94 -5.08 19.04
CA ASN A 476 8.65 -4.81 19.68
C ASN A 476 8.77 -3.75 20.79
N GLU A 477 8.34 -2.52 20.50
CA GLU A 477 8.31 -1.38 21.42
C GLU A 477 7.50 -1.62 22.69
N GLU A 478 6.32 -2.25 22.57
CA GLU A 478 5.44 -2.46 23.71
C GLU A 478 6.13 -3.35 24.75
N GLY A 479 6.78 -4.43 24.30
CA GLY A 479 7.55 -5.32 25.16
C GLY A 479 8.69 -4.60 25.88
N LEU A 480 9.44 -3.75 25.16
CA LEU A 480 10.54 -2.96 25.73
C LEU A 480 10.06 -1.93 26.76
N SER A 481 8.98 -1.21 26.46
CA SER A 481 8.43 -0.16 27.33
C SER A 481 7.83 -0.73 28.62
N GLN A 482 7.25 -1.93 28.57
CA GLN A 482 6.69 -2.62 29.74
C GLN A 482 7.76 -3.27 30.61
N SER A 483 8.76 -3.91 30.00
CA SER A 483 9.81 -4.62 30.75
C SER A 483 10.86 -3.68 31.32
N LEU A 484 11.11 -2.54 30.65
CA LEU A 484 12.28 -1.68 30.86
C LEU A 484 13.59 -2.50 30.88
N ASP A 485 13.68 -3.51 30.02
CA ASP A 485 14.83 -4.41 29.90
C ASP A 485 14.93 -4.99 28.49
N ALA A 486 16.04 -4.70 27.80
CA ALA A 486 16.34 -5.25 26.48
C ALA A 486 16.60 -6.77 26.50
N TYR A 487 16.91 -7.35 27.67
CA TYR A 487 17.07 -8.78 27.86
C TYR A 487 15.77 -9.52 28.20
N ASP A 488 14.60 -8.87 28.07
CA ASP A 488 13.32 -9.59 28.15
C ASP A 488 13.33 -10.76 27.14
N ALA A 489 13.18 -11.98 27.66
CA ALA A 489 13.32 -13.21 26.89
C ALA A 489 12.33 -13.32 25.72
N THR A 490 11.12 -12.75 25.83
CA THR A 490 10.13 -12.80 24.76
C THR A 490 10.52 -11.82 23.66
N THR A 491 10.71 -10.54 24.02
CA THR A 491 11.07 -9.47 23.10
C THR A 491 12.39 -9.76 22.37
N LEU A 492 13.41 -10.24 23.10
CA LEU A 492 14.71 -10.59 22.52
C LEU A 492 14.60 -11.77 21.55
N LYS A 493 13.86 -12.82 21.91
CA LYS A 493 13.68 -13.97 21.03
C LYS A 493 12.95 -13.60 19.74
N ASP A 494 11.92 -12.76 19.84
CA ASP A 494 11.17 -12.26 18.69
C ASP A 494 12.07 -11.40 17.80
N PHE A 495 12.86 -10.50 18.38
CA PHE A 495 13.81 -9.67 17.63
C PHE A 495 14.86 -10.49 16.88
N GLN A 496 15.47 -11.48 17.54
CA GLN A 496 16.45 -12.36 16.90
C GLN A 496 15.82 -13.24 15.80
N HIS A 497 14.55 -13.63 15.97
CA HIS A 497 13.80 -14.34 14.92
C HIS A 497 13.54 -13.44 13.72
N GLU A 498 13.13 -12.18 13.94
CA GLU A 498 12.97 -11.20 12.86
C GLU A 498 14.28 -10.92 12.14
N MET A 499 15.42 -10.82 12.83
CA MET A 499 16.74 -10.67 12.18
C MET A 499 17.05 -11.83 11.22
N LYS A 500 16.86 -13.08 11.67
CA LYS A 500 17.07 -14.27 10.82
C LYS A 500 16.12 -14.27 9.63
N ARG A 501 14.86 -13.90 9.86
CA ARG A 501 13.86 -13.73 8.80
C ARG A 501 14.30 -12.66 7.80
N MET A 502 14.77 -11.49 8.25
CA MET A 502 15.16 -10.39 7.35
C MET A 502 16.34 -10.77 6.48
N VAL A 503 17.33 -11.48 7.04
CA VAL A 503 18.42 -12.07 6.26
C VAL A 503 17.85 -13.02 5.20
N ASP A 504 16.95 -13.94 5.56
CA ASP A 504 16.40 -14.88 4.57
C ASP A 504 15.52 -14.21 3.50
N VAL A 505 14.84 -13.11 3.85
CA VAL A 505 14.00 -12.29 2.97
C VAL A 505 14.83 -11.64 1.87
N ILE A 506 15.89 -10.92 2.23
CA ILE A 506 16.70 -10.18 1.24
C ILE A 506 17.49 -11.12 0.32
N HIS A 507 17.74 -12.36 0.75
CA HIS A 507 18.37 -13.42 -0.06
C HIS A 507 17.34 -14.23 -0.87
N GLY A 508 16.05 -13.84 -0.84
CA GLY A 508 14.99 -14.44 -1.65
C GLY A 508 14.76 -15.92 -1.37
N ASN A 509 14.82 -16.33 -0.09
CA ASN A 509 14.87 -17.74 0.28
C ASN A 509 13.91 -18.11 1.43
N ILE A 510 12.76 -17.45 1.53
CA ILE A 510 11.78 -17.72 2.60
C ILE A 510 10.33 -17.43 2.21
N TYR A 511 9.42 -18.27 2.71
CA TYR A 511 8.00 -17.94 2.83
C TYR A 511 7.71 -17.48 4.26
N VAL A 512 7.21 -16.26 4.40
CA VAL A 512 6.78 -15.71 5.69
C VAL A 512 5.27 -15.92 5.80
N LYS A 513 4.85 -16.68 6.81
CA LYS A 513 3.43 -16.93 7.07
C LYS A 513 2.71 -15.63 7.47
N PRO A 514 1.44 -15.46 7.07
CA PRO A 514 0.62 -14.34 7.53
C PRO A 514 0.52 -14.24 9.05
N VAL A 515 0.78 -13.04 9.56
CA VAL A 515 0.54 -12.64 10.94
C VAL A 515 -0.11 -11.27 10.89
N THR A 516 -1.19 -11.06 11.66
CA THR A 516 -1.88 -9.77 11.72
C THR A 516 -0.90 -8.65 12.03
N GLY A 517 -0.91 -7.58 11.23
CA GLY A 517 -0.04 -6.44 11.42
C GLY A 517 1.36 -6.57 10.80
N HIS A 518 1.66 -7.68 10.12
CA HIS A 518 2.96 -7.92 9.50
C HIS A 518 2.85 -8.27 8.02
N ALA A 519 3.79 -7.78 7.23
CA ALA A 519 3.98 -8.22 5.86
C ALA A 519 4.28 -9.73 5.81
N SER A 520 3.77 -10.40 4.77
CA SER A 520 3.87 -11.85 4.60
C SER A 520 3.87 -12.22 3.13
N GLY A 521 4.08 -13.50 2.84
CA GLY A 521 4.14 -14.04 1.49
C GLY A 521 5.50 -14.64 1.15
N LEU A 522 5.69 -14.92 -0.13
CA LEU A 522 6.91 -15.55 -0.64
C LEU A 522 7.93 -14.48 -1.05
N TYR A 523 9.12 -14.56 -0.47
CA TYR A 523 10.29 -13.77 -0.83
C TYR A 523 11.23 -14.66 -1.61
N ASP A 524 11.21 -14.53 -2.93
CA ASP A 524 11.84 -15.41 -3.92
C ASP A 524 12.88 -14.71 -4.80
N VAL A 525 13.17 -13.44 -4.52
CA VAL A 525 14.11 -12.61 -5.26
C VAL A 525 15.24 -12.16 -4.35
N ASP A 526 16.48 -12.44 -4.77
CA ASP A 526 17.70 -12.05 -4.06
C ASP A 526 18.05 -10.59 -4.39
N VAL A 527 17.87 -9.73 -3.41
CA VAL A 527 18.26 -8.31 -3.45
C VAL A 527 19.49 -8.02 -2.58
N SER A 528 20.18 -9.03 -2.07
CA SER A 528 21.31 -8.86 -1.14
C SER A 528 22.43 -7.97 -1.71
N LYS A 529 22.62 -7.99 -3.04
CA LYS A 529 23.54 -7.09 -3.77
C LYS A 529 23.11 -5.62 -3.84
N TYR A 530 21.92 -5.28 -3.37
CA TYR A 530 21.41 -3.91 -3.29
C TYR A 530 21.19 -3.47 -1.85
N VAL A 531 21.16 -4.40 -0.89
CA VAL A 531 21.14 -4.09 0.55
C VAL A 531 22.57 -3.82 1.02
N ILE A 532 22.90 -2.55 1.17
CA ILE A 532 24.28 -2.09 1.44
C ILE A 532 24.60 -1.92 2.92
N GLY A 533 23.61 -2.04 3.80
CA GLY A 533 23.86 -1.99 5.24
C GLY A 533 22.65 -2.34 6.08
N TRP A 534 22.92 -2.72 7.33
CA TRP A 534 21.92 -2.91 8.38
C TRP A 534 21.86 -1.66 9.27
N VAL A 535 20.66 -1.24 9.65
CA VAL A 535 20.40 -0.18 10.65
C VAL A 535 19.43 -0.75 11.68
N LEU A 536 19.96 -1.44 12.69
CA LEU A 536 19.14 -2.23 13.63
C LEU A 536 18.37 -1.36 14.62
N GLY A 537 17.16 -1.81 14.99
CA GLY A 537 16.39 -1.22 16.07
C GLY A 537 15.61 0.03 15.69
N ILE A 538 15.20 0.75 16.72
CA ILE A 538 14.27 1.89 16.70
C ILE A 538 14.89 3.06 17.45
N GLU A 539 14.18 4.18 17.52
CA GLU A 539 14.47 5.24 18.49
C GLU A 539 14.29 4.68 19.91
N TRP A 540 15.39 4.61 20.68
CA TRP A 540 15.39 3.88 21.95
C TRP A 540 14.70 4.68 23.05
N TYR A 541 13.75 4.05 23.75
CA TYR A 541 13.09 4.63 24.92
C TYR A 541 14.10 4.80 26.08
N PRO A 542 14.39 6.03 26.56
CA PRO A 542 15.46 6.29 27.51
C PRO A 542 15.34 5.49 28.82
N HIS A 543 14.13 5.38 29.38
CA HIS A 543 13.91 4.61 30.61
C HIS A 543 14.17 3.11 30.44
N MET A 544 14.01 2.55 29.24
CA MET A 544 14.35 1.14 28.97
C MET A 544 15.86 0.95 28.93
N VAL A 545 16.60 1.90 28.35
CA VAL A 545 18.07 1.88 28.33
C VAL A 545 18.63 1.95 29.76
N VAL A 546 18.12 2.89 30.59
CA VAL A 546 18.47 2.96 32.02
C VAL A 546 18.15 1.65 32.73
N GLY A 547 16.93 1.15 32.58
CA GLY A 547 16.49 -0.09 33.24
C GLY A 547 17.36 -1.31 32.88
N THR A 548 17.76 -1.42 31.61
CA THR A 548 18.70 -2.47 31.14
C THR A 548 20.06 -2.30 31.81
N ASN A 549 20.61 -1.08 31.81
CA ASN A 549 21.91 -0.78 32.40
C ASN A 549 21.96 -1.09 33.90
N GLU A 550 20.90 -0.78 34.64
CA GLU A 550 20.81 -1.04 36.07
C GLU A 550 20.65 -2.54 36.40
N LYS A 551 19.75 -3.24 35.70
CA LYS A 551 19.48 -4.67 35.92
C LYS A 551 20.70 -5.54 35.61
N HIS A 552 21.50 -5.13 34.63
CA HIS A 552 22.64 -5.90 34.12
C HIS A 552 23.99 -5.24 34.40
N ALA A 553 24.10 -4.40 35.43
CA ALA A 553 25.30 -3.60 35.73
C ALA A 553 26.62 -4.42 35.87
N ASN A 554 26.53 -5.72 36.15
CA ASN A 554 27.68 -6.63 36.31
C ASN A 554 27.97 -7.51 35.08
N LEU A 555 27.32 -7.26 33.93
CA LEU A 555 27.42 -8.08 32.72
C LEU A 555 28.85 -8.13 32.11
N GLY A 556 29.62 -7.04 32.28
CA GLY A 556 30.96 -6.91 31.74
C GLY A 556 30.95 -6.54 30.24
N GLN A 557 32.05 -6.82 29.53
CA GLN A 557 32.22 -6.48 28.11
C GLN A 557 31.87 -7.67 27.21
N TYR A 558 31.32 -7.37 26.03
CA TYR A 558 30.97 -8.36 25.02
C TYR A 558 32.18 -8.73 24.17
N ASN A 559 32.29 -10.01 23.82
CA ASN A 559 33.38 -10.53 22.99
C ASN A 559 32.84 -11.64 22.06
N GLY A 560 32.12 -11.23 21.02
CA GLY A 560 31.52 -12.09 20.00
C GLY A 560 32.49 -12.49 18.89
N THR A 561 31.94 -12.99 17.79
CA THR A 561 32.70 -13.48 16.64
C THR A 561 33.27 -12.32 15.81
N TYR A 562 32.42 -11.33 15.55
CA TYR A 562 32.62 -10.20 14.65
C TYR A 562 32.51 -8.85 15.36
N PHE A 563 32.00 -8.80 16.59
CA PHE A 563 31.95 -7.58 17.40
C PHE A 563 32.49 -7.81 18.82
N GLU A 564 33.08 -6.76 19.40
CA GLU A 564 33.42 -6.66 20.83
C GLU A 564 33.06 -5.29 21.37
N THR A 565 32.95 -5.18 22.70
CA THR A 565 32.80 -3.89 23.37
C THR A 565 33.97 -3.53 24.27
N LYS A 566 34.24 -2.22 24.43
CA LYS A 566 35.23 -1.69 25.38
C LYS A 566 34.66 -0.49 26.12
N ASN A 567 34.62 -0.58 27.45
CA ASN A 567 34.00 0.40 28.35
C ASN A 567 32.51 0.65 28.04
N ALA A 568 31.82 -0.36 27.50
CA ALA A 568 30.39 -0.29 27.21
C ALA A 568 29.53 -0.50 28.46
N THR A 569 28.38 0.16 28.46
CA THR A 569 27.23 -0.11 29.31
C THR A 569 26.56 -1.45 28.93
N PRO A 570 25.74 -2.04 29.80
CA PRO A 570 25.02 -3.28 29.49
C PRO A 570 24.09 -3.19 28.27
N PHE A 571 23.49 -2.04 27.99
CA PHE A 571 22.67 -1.86 26.78
C PHE A 571 23.52 -1.86 25.50
N GLU A 572 24.68 -1.20 25.51
CA GLU A 572 25.63 -1.24 24.39
C GLU A 572 26.25 -2.63 24.19
N HIS A 573 26.45 -3.38 25.29
CA HIS A 573 26.80 -4.80 25.24
C HIS A 573 25.72 -5.58 24.49
N TRP A 574 24.45 -5.40 24.87
CA TRP A 574 23.32 -6.06 24.23
C TRP A 574 23.21 -5.71 22.74
N LEU A 575 23.42 -4.45 22.35
CA LEU A 575 23.45 -4.03 20.94
C LEU A 575 24.55 -4.76 20.16
N ALA A 576 25.77 -4.80 20.70
CA ALA A 576 26.88 -5.52 20.07
C ALA A 576 26.60 -7.02 19.91
N GLU A 577 25.91 -7.62 20.88
CA GLU A 577 25.45 -9.01 20.82
C GLU A 577 24.46 -9.24 19.66
N GLN A 578 23.50 -8.32 19.44
CA GLN A 578 22.54 -8.47 18.35
C GLN A 578 23.18 -8.21 16.97
N MET A 579 24.10 -7.24 16.88
CA MET A 579 24.92 -7.00 15.68
C MET A 579 25.75 -8.24 15.31
N ASP A 580 26.32 -8.93 16.29
CA ASP A 580 27.05 -10.19 16.09
C ASP A 580 26.12 -11.29 15.59
N MET A 581 24.95 -11.46 16.22
CA MET A 581 24.00 -12.53 15.92
C MET A 581 23.54 -12.51 14.46
N ILE A 582 23.09 -11.36 13.95
CA ILE A 582 22.63 -11.25 12.56
C ILE A 582 23.78 -11.48 11.57
N THR A 583 24.98 -10.97 11.89
CA THR A 583 26.18 -11.12 11.06
C THR A 583 26.64 -12.57 11.00
N VAL A 584 26.65 -13.29 12.13
CA VAL A 584 26.95 -14.71 12.20
C VAL A 584 25.96 -15.51 11.36
N TYR A 585 24.66 -15.25 11.51
CA TYR A 585 23.63 -15.97 10.75
C TYR A 585 23.77 -15.77 9.24
N GLU A 586 23.93 -14.52 8.78
CA GLU A 586 24.10 -14.22 7.37
C GLU A 586 25.38 -14.83 6.79
N LYS A 587 26.48 -14.76 7.54
CA LYS A 587 27.75 -15.36 7.16
C LYS A 587 27.66 -16.88 7.05
N GLU A 588 27.11 -17.56 8.04
CA GLU A 588 27.03 -19.03 8.04
C GLU A 588 26.10 -19.55 6.94
N LYS A 589 24.98 -18.87 6.71
CA LYS A 589 23.96 -19.35 5.77
C LYS A 589 24.22 -18.95 4.32
N TYR A 590 24.73 -17.74 4.08
CA TYR A 590 24.88 -17.17 2.74
C TYR A 590 26.32 -16.79 2.39
N ASN A 591 27.26 -16.83 3.34
CA ASN A 591 28.63 -16.33 3.18
C ASN A 591 28.69 -14.85 2.77
N TRP A 592 27.77 -14.06 3.33
CA TRP A 592 27.67 -12.61 3.15
C TRP A 592 27.96 -11.85 4.43
N MET A 593 28.48 -10.62 4.28
CA MET A 593 28.56 -9.61 5.33
C MET A 593 28.35 -8.23 4.70
N ARG A 594 27.93 -7.25 5.50
CA ARG A 594 27.73 -5.87 5.04
C ARG A 594 27.94 -4.86 6.17
N PRO A 595 28.17 -3.57 5.86
CA PRO A 595 28.22 -2.50 6.85
C PRO A 595 27.10 -2.57 7.89
N MET A 596 27.46 -2.36 9.15
CA MET A 596 26.55 -2.45 10.28
C MET A 596 26.38 -1.10 10.98
N SER A 597 25.14 -0.80 11.36
CA SER A 597 24.76 0.32 12.21
C SER A 597 23.52 -0.05 13.04
N PHE A 598 23.15 0.83 13.94
CA PHE A 598 21.88 0.79 14.67
C PHE A 598 21.27 2.19 14.72
N THR A 599 19.96 2.24 14.81
CA THR A 599 19.22 3.50 14.94
C THR A 599 19.62 4.18 16.24
N ASN A 600 20.06 5.42 16.16
CA ASN A 600 20.15 6.33 17.29
C ASN A 600 19.44 7.64 16.93
N TRP A 601 19.20 8.48 17.91
CA TRP A 601 18.51 9.75 17.75
C TRP A 601 18.91 10.69 18.88
N VAL A 602 18.53 11.94 18.74
CA VAL A 602 19.02 13.04 19.57
C VAL A 602 18.81 12.80 21.07
N THR A 603 17.66 12.23 21.47
CA THR A 603 17.30 11.92 22.87
C THR A 603 18.24 10.92 23.57
N THR A 604 18.88 10.02 22.81
CA THR A 604 19.79 9.01 23.36
C THR A 604 21.17 9.07 22.70
N ASP A 605 21.54 10.23 22.17
CA ASP A 605 22.84 10.42 21.56
C ASP A 605 23.98 10.33 22.59
N LEU A 606 25.23 10.48 22.14
CA LEU A 606 26.40 10.33 23.02
C LEU A 606 26.87 11.65 23.67
N LEU A 607 26.15 12.74 23.43
CA LEU A 607 26.47 14.07 23.91
C LEU A 607 25.73 14.32 25.23
N ASP A 608 26.15 15.35 25.98
CA ASP A 608 25.47 15.80 27.19
C ASP A 608 24.75 17.12 26.85
N HIS A 609 23.44 17.22 27.12
CA HIS A 609 22.61 18.39 26.80
C HIS A 609 22.08 19.09 28.06
N PRO A 610 22.92 19.76 28.87
CA PRO A 610 22.51 20.36 30.15
C PRO A 610 21.46 21.47 30.04
N SER A 611 21.25 22.01 28.83
CA SER A 611 20.25 23.03 28.52
C SER A 611 18.86 22.45 28.23
N GLU A 612 18.74 21.14 28.03
CA GLU A 612 17.50 20.43 27.72
C GLU A 612 16.52 20.49 28.92
N PRO A 613 15.30 21.03 28.74
CA PRO A 613 14.31 21.09 29.81
C PRO A 613 13.67 19.75 30.19
N SER A 614 13.59 18.79 29.27
CA SER A 614 13.02 17.48 29.54
C SER A 614 14.11 16.53 30.04
N GLU A 615 14.01 16.10 31.30
CA GLU A 615 14.95 15.11 31.88
C GLU A 615 15.00 13.82 31.06
N GLU A 616 13.89 13.43 30.42
CA GLU A 616 13.82 12.24 29.57
C GLU A 616 14.69 12.37 28.30
N GLU A 617 14.80 13.57 27.74
CA GLU A 617 15.49 13.84 26.47
C GLU A 617 17.03 13.90 26.60
N ASP A 618 17.55 13.92 27.82
CA ASP A 618 18.99 13.86 28.15
C ASP A 618 19.25 12.85 29.29
N LEU A 619 18.41 11.81 29.40
CA LEU A 619 18.43 10.88 30.53
C LEU A 619 19.62 9.90 30.47
N VAL A 620 19.96 9.43 29.26
CA VAL A 620 20.97 8.40 29.05
C VAL A 620 21.48 8.39 27.62
N GLY A 621 22.80 8.33 27.45
CA GLY A 621 23.42 8.20 26.13
C GLY A 621 23.67 6.75 25.70
N VAL A 622 23.54 6.51 24.40
CA VAL A 622 23.93 5.26 23.73
C VAL A 622 25.08 5.57 22.77
N ASN A 623 26.29 5.12 23.09
CA ASN A 623 27.52 5.51 22.41
C ASN A 623 28.01 4.43 21.42
N PRO A 624 27.89 4.63 20.09
CA PRO A 624 28.39 3.66 19.11
C PRO A 624 29.91 3.42 19.19
N ASN A 625 30.70 4.37 19.71
CA ASN A 625 32.16 4.29 19.71
C ASN A 625 32.73 3.24 20.67
N VAL A 626 31.91 2.63 21.53
CA VAL A 626 32.35 1.55 22.44
C VAL A 626 32.24 0.16 21.80
N ILE A 627 31.64 0.05 20.60
CA ILE A 627 31.46 -1.20 19.86
C ILE A 627 32.50 -1.26 18.73
N PHE A 628 33.23 -2.38 18.60
CA PHE A 628 34.33 -2.55 17.65
C PHE A 628 34.14 -3.78 16.78
N THR A 629 34.39 -3.65 15.47
CA THR A 629 34.42 -4.77 14.53
C THR A 629 35.66 -5.65 14.69
N LYS A 630 35.51 -6.97 14.47
CA LYS A 630 36.54 -8.01 14.57
C LYS A 630 36.59 -8.89 13.32
N GLY A 631 37.77 -9.48 13.07
CA GLY A 631 37.94 -10.49 12.03
C GLY A 631 37.51 -9.99 10.65
N GLU A 632 36.74 -10.79 9.92
CA GLU A 632 36.26 -10.44 8.57
C GLU A 632 35.38 -9.19 8.55
N MET A 633 34.68 -8.86 9.65
CA MET A 633 33.80 -7.69 9.75
C MET A 633 34.56 -6.35 9.70
N GLN A 634 35.88 -6.37 9.91
CA GLN A 634 36.72 -5.18 9.70
C GLN A 634 36.76 -4.74 8.22
N THR A 635 36.37 -5.63 7.29
CA THR A 635 36.36 -5.30 5.85
C THR A 635 35.09 -4.56 5.44
N PRO A 636 33.85 -4.99 5.81
CA PRO A 636 32.65 -4.18 5.59
C PRO A 636 32.55 -2.98 6.54
N GLY A 637 33.04 -3.09 7.79
CA GLY A 637 33.07 -1.98 8.74
C GLY A 637 31.73 -1.60 9.36
N GLN A 638 31.71 -0.48 10.08
CA GLN A 638 30.53 0.06 10.76
C GLN A 638 30.45 1.58 10.59
N PHE A 639 29.26 2.13 10.72
CA PHE A 639 28.99 3.58 10.68
C PHE A 639 27.95 3.95 11.73
N ALA A 640 27.91 5.20 12.16
CA ALA A 640 26.91 5.67 13.10
C ALA A 640 25.70 6.26 12.34
N SER A 641 24.49 6.08 12.85
CA SER A 641 23.27 6.57 12.19
C SER A 641 22.36 7.29 13.17
N TYR A 642 21.95 8.51 12.82
CA TYR A 642 21.13 9.37 13.67
C TYR A 642 19.90 9.89 12.95
N HIS A 643 18.77 9.91 13.65
CA HIS A 643 17.62 10.75 13.30
C HIS A 643 17.82 12.12 13.93
N VAL A 644 17.81 13.18 13.12
CA VAL A 644 18.04 14.55 13.60
C VAL A 644 17.08 15.52 12.90
N TYR A 645 16.17 16.07 13.68
CA TYR A 645 15.19 17.06 13.24
C TYR A 645 15.55 18.44 13.79
N PRO A 646 15.37 19.54 13.03
CA PRO A 646 15.88 20.85 13.44
C PRO A 646 15.09 21.52 14.58
N TYR A 647 13.92 20.97 14.95
CA TYR A 647 12.98 21.60 15.85
C TYR A 647 12.87 20.89 17.22
N TYR A 648 13.36 19.66 17.35
CA TYR A 648 13.21 18.82 18.56
C TYR A 648 14.47 18.00 18.78
N PRO A 649 14.95 17.81 20.03
CA PRO A 649 14.42 18.29 21.31
C PRO A 649 14.56 19.82 21.52
N ASP A 650 14.10 20.31 22.68
CA ASP A 650 13.98 21.74 22.96
C ASP A 650 15.35 22.44 23.10
N PHE A 651 16.43 21.72 23.36
CA PHE A 651 17.78 22.30 23.36
C PHE A 651 18.16 22.97 22.02
N PHE A 652 17.61 22.54 20.87
CA PHE A 652 17.82 23.22 19.58
C PHE A 652 17.31 24.67 19.58
N ASN A 653 16.39 24.98 20.49
CA ASN A 653 15.73 26.28 20.64
C ASN A 653 16.23 27.09 21.85
N PHE A 654 16.99 26.48 22.77
CA PHE A 654 17.38 27.13 24.03
C PHE A 654 18.88 27.06 24.36
N ASP A 655 19.63 26.13 23.76
CA ASP A 655 21.06 26.03 23.97
C ASP A 655 21.79 27.23 23.37
N LYS A 656 22.54 27.96 24.20
CA LYS A 656 23.17 29.21 23.75
C LYS A 656 24.31 28.97 22.77
N ASP A 657 25.03 27.87 22.90
CA ASP A 657 26.18 27.60 22.05
C ASP A 657 25.69 27.18 20.66
N TYR A 658 24.67 26.32 20.59
CA TYR A 658 24.01 26.00 19.32
C TYR A 658 23.33 27.23 18.69
N LEU A 659 22.59 28.03 19.45
CA LEU A 659 21.93 29.23 18.93
C LEU A 659 22.90 30.32 18.42
N ASN A 660 24.16 30.27 18.84
CA ASN A 660 25.21 31.20 18.41
C ASN A 660 26.22 30.57 17.45
N TYR A 661 26.10 29.28 17.13
CA TYR A 661 26.92 28.64 16.11
C TYR A 661 26.66 29.29 14.75
N VAL A 662 27.74 29.59 14.03
CA VAL A 662 27.69 30.25 12.73
C VAL A 662 28.10 29.24 11.66
N ASP A 663 27.18 28.94 10.75
CA ASP A 663 27.39 27.98 9.68
C ASP A 663 28.32 28.50 8.57
N PHE A 664 28.56 27.64 7.57
CA PHE A 664 29.39 27.96 6.41
C PHE A 664 28.83 29.13 5.55
N ARG A 665 27.56 29.51 5.72
CA ARG A 665 26.90 30.64 5.06
C ARG A 665 27.00 31.94 5.87
N GLY A 666 27.60 31.90 7.07
CA GLY A 666 27.71 33.05 7.96
C GLY A 666 26.43 33.35 8.75
N GLN A 667 25.51 32.37 8.85
CA GLN A 667 24.23 32.50 9.54
C GLN A 667 24.21 31.70 10.84
N LYS A 668 23.41 32.15 11.81
CA LYS A 668 23.18 31.40 13.04
C LYS A 668 22.39 30.14 12.75
N ASN A 669 22.85 28.99 13.25
CA ASN A 669 22.29 27.70 12.89
C ASN A 669 22.54 26.66 14.00
N SER A 670 21.51 26.37 14.81
CA SER A 670 21.60 25.37 15.88
C SER A 670 21.72 23.95 15.35
N TYR A 671 21.12 23.65 14.20
CA TYR A 671 21.23 22.34 13.56
C TYR A 671 22.67 22.03 13.15
N ALA A 672 23.34 22.95 12.45
CA ALA A 672 24.75 22.80 12.10
C ALA A 672 25.67 22.73 13.34
N GLY A 673 25.37 23.50 14.39
CA GLY A 673 26.11 23.47 15.65
C GLY A 673 26.08 22.09 16.32
N TYR A 674 24.90 21.49 16.39
CA TYR A 674 24.73 20.12 16.88
C TYR A 674 25.47 19.09 16.00
N LEU A 675 25.29 19.16 14.68
CA LEU A 675 25.96 18.23 13.75
C LEU A 675 27.49 18.30 13.87
N ASN A 676 28.03 19.50 14.07
CA ASN A 676 29.46 19.72 14.27
C ASN A 676 29.99 19.04 15.53
N GLU A 677 29.24 19.12 16.64
CA GLU A 677 29.60 18.47 17.89
C GLU A 677 29.46 16.95 17.80
N LEU A 678 28.35 16.47 17.22
CA LEU A 678 28.09 15.06 16.97
C LEU A 678 29.23 14.43 16.15
N HIS A 679 29.63 15.08 15.04
CA HIS A 679 30.73 14.58 14.21
C HIS A 679 32.04 14.48 15.01
N LYS A 680 32.39 15.50 15.80
CA LYS A 680 33.62 15.50 16.62
C LYS A 680 33.61 14.42 17.69
N ALA A 681 32.44 14.03 18.18
CA ALA A 681 32.28 12.99 19.19
C ALA A 681 32.45 11.57 18.61
N HIS A 682 32.40 11.41 17.28
CA HIS A 682 32.51 10.10 16.64
C HIS A 682 33.91 9.71 16.17
N THR A 683 34.15 8.39 16.20
CA THR A 683 35.37 7.73 15.69
C THR A 683 35.12 6.95 14.38
N MET A 684 33.89 7.04 13.88
CA MET A 684 33.41 6.38 12.67
C MET A 684 32.53 7.39 11.92
N PRO A 685 32.36 7.24 10.60
CA PRO A 685 31.59 8.20 9.84
C PRO A 685 30.10 8.14 10.24
N VAL A 686 29.45 9.31 10.19
CA VAL A 686 28.07 9.51 10.65
C VAL A 686 27.15 9.72 9.46
N LEU A 687 26.05 8.97 9.42
CA LEU A 687 24.94 9.17 8.49
C LEU A 687 23.77 9.82 9.24
N ILE A 688 23.21 10.89 8.69
CA ILE A 688 21.89 11.38 9.14
C ILE A 688 20.82 10.53 8.46
N ALA A 689 20.44 9.44 9.13
CA ALA A 689 19.52 8.44 8.60
C ALA A 689 18.07 8.94 8.54
N GLU A 690 17.76 10.03 9.25
CA GLU A 690 16.52 10.80 9.06
C GLU A 690 16.77 12.28 9.28
N PHE A 691 16.29 13.10 8.35
CA PHE A 691 16.06 14.52 8.55
C PHE A 691 14.82 14.95 7.77
N GLY A 692 14.07 15.92 8.28
CA GLY A 692 12.85 16.33 7.61
C GLY A 692 12.13 17.49 8.29
N ILE A 693 11.18 18.08 7.56
CA ILE A 693 10.11 18.91 8.13
C ILE A 693 8.80 18.64 7.36
N PRO A 694 7.62 18.73 7.99
CA PRO A 694 6.37 18.48 7.31
C PRO A 694 5.84 19.72 6.56
N ALA A 695 5.28 19.51 5.36
CA ALA A 695 4.60 20.54 4.58
C ALA A 695 3.11 20.69 4.96
N SER A 696 2.82 20.73 6.26
CA SER A 696 1.45 20.75 6.79
C SER A 696 0.90 22.14 7.03
N ARG A 697 -0.43 22.24 7.03
CA ARG A 697 -1.14 23.45 7.41
C ARG A 697 -1.10 23.68 8.92
N GLY A 698 -1.27 22.62 9.72
CA GLY A 698 -1.09 22.66 11.18
C GLY A 698 0.37 22.60 11.61
N MET A 699 0.63 23.07 12.83
CA MET A 699 1.93 23.15 13.52
C MET A 699 1.88 22.39 14.85
N THR A 700 2.97 21.70 15.17
CA THR A 700 3.16 21.04 16.48
C THR A 700 4.26 21.68 17.28
N HIS A 701 5.31 22.19 16.62
CA HIS A 701 6.43 22.78 17.32
C HIS A 701 7.07 23.92 16.51
N GLU A 702 7.57 24.93 17.21
CA GLU A 702 8.26 26.07 16.61
C GLU A 702 9.76 25.90 16.72
N ASN A 703 10.48 26.39 15.70
CA ASN A 703 11.92 26.53 15.74
C ASN A 703 12.29 28.02 15.67
N VAL A 704 13.31 28.43 16.42
CA VAL A 704 13.78 29.83 16.50
C VAL A 704 14.18 30.48 15.16
N TYR A 705 14.52 29.67 14.15
CA TYR A 705 14.88 30.12 12.79
C TYR A 705 13.74 29.90 11.77
N GLY A 706 12.57 29.43 12.22
CA GLY A 706 11.39 29.19 11.39
C GLY A 706 11.38 27.84 10.67
N TRP A 707 12.23 26.88 11.08
CA TRP A 707 12.19 25.49 10.60
C TRP A 707 11.19 24.66 11.42
N ASN A 708 9.95 25.12 11.45
CA ASN A 708 8.92 24.60 12.32
C ASN A 708 8.51 23.17 11.96
N GLN A 709 8.03 22.43 12.96
CA GLN A 709 7.35 21.15 12.76
C GLN A 709 5.92 21.42 12.27
N GLY A 710 5.81 21.80 11.01
CA GLY A 710 4.55 22.11 10.33
C GLY A 710 4.34 23.60 10.15
N HIS A 711 3.17 23.98 9.63
CA HIS A 711 2.87 25.32 9.12
C HIS A 711 3.86 25.80 8.04
N MET A 712 4.24 24.86 7.16
CA MET A 712 5.22 25.08 6.10
C MET A 712 4.60 24.74 4.76
N SER A 713 4.78 25.62 3.77
CA SER A 713 4.37 25.31 2.39
C SER A 713 5.27 24.23 1.78
N GLU A 714 4.83 23.55 0.72
CA GLU A 714 5.66 22.57 0.00
C GLU A 714 6.98 23.16 -0.50
N LYS A 715 6.93 24.40 -1.00
CA LYS A 715 8.13 25.12 -1.40
C LYS A 715 9.06 25.36 -0.21
N LYS A 716 8.51 25.81 0.92
CA LYS A 716 9.29 26.10 2.12
C LYS A 716 9.87 24.82 2.75
N GLN A 717 9.14 23.71 2.67
CA GLN A 717 9.66 22.38 2.97
C GLN A 717 10.91 22.09 2.15
N GLY A 718 10.84 22.20 0.82
CA GLY A 718 11.99 21.96 -0.06
C GLY A 718 13.18 22.88 0.22
N GLU A 719 12.94 24.18 0.44
CA GLU A 719 14.00 25.15 0.79
C GLU A 719 14.69 24.80 2.10
N THR A 720 13.94 24.38 3.12
CA THR A 720 14.54 23.93 4.40
C THR A 720 15.26 22.60 4.24
N LEU A 721 14.69 21.62 3.52
CA LEU A 721 15.38 20.34 3.27
C LEU A 721 16.70 20.53 2.53
N GLN A 722 16.75 21.44 1.55
CA GLN A 722 17.99 21.85 0.91
C GLN A 722 18.99 22.38 1.94
N HIS A 723 18.55 23.32 2.79
CA HIS A 723 19.41 23.95 3.79
C HIS A 723 20.02 22.93 4.77
N LEU A 724 19.19 22.02 5.30
CA LEU A 724 19.61 20.96 6.21
C LEU A 724 20.57 19.97 5.52
N TYR A 725 20.29 19.59 4.27
CA TYR A 725 21.18 18.71 3.52
C TYR A 725 22.55 19.35 3.28
N GLU A 726 22.58 20.63 2.91
CA GLU A 726 23.82 21.38 2.77
C GLU A 726 24.60 21.45 4.10
N ASP A 727 23.92 21.61 5.25
CA ASP A 727 24.56 21.55 6.57
C ASP A 727 25.21 20.20 6.83
N ILE A 728 24.49 19.11 6.58
CA ILE A 728 25.01 17.74 6.72
C ILE A 728 26.29 17.55 5.89
N MET A 729 26.28 18.01 4.64
CA MET A 729 27.43 17.90 3.75
C MET A 729 28.61 18.78 4.19
N HIS A 730 28.34 20.02 4.64
CA HIS A 730 29.37 20.95 5.08
C HIS A 730 30.00 20.58 6.42
N GLU A 731 29.25 19.94 7.31
CA GLU A 731 29.77 19.39 8.56
C GLU A 731 30.54 18.07 8.34
N GLY A 732 30.60 17.56 7.11
CA GLY A 732 31.48 16.44 6.71
C GLY A 732 30.93 15.06 7.00
N LEU A 733 29.60 14.92 7.05
CA LEU A 733 28.91 13.65 7.28
C LEU A 733 28.73 12.85 5.98
N LEU A 734 28.26 11.60 6.08
CA LEU A 734 28.08 10.69 4.94
C LEU A 734 26.97 11.12 3.96
N GLY A 735 26.16 12.12 4.33
CA GLY A 735 24.94 12.52 3.64
C GLY A 735 23.70 12.28 4.49
N GLY A 736 22.53 12.26 3.83
CA GLY A 736 21.25 12.27 4.53
C GLY A 736 20.13 11.56 3.80
N LEU A 737 19.18 11.03 4.59
CA LEU A 737 17.95 10.44 4.07
C LEU A 737 16.74 11.26 4.53
N VAL A 738 15.99 11.79 3.56
CA VAL A 738 14.81 12.61 3.85
C VAL A 738 13.71 11.74 4.43
N PHE A 739 13.16 12.15 5.57
CA PHE A 739 11.92 11.60 6.11
C PHE A 739 10.75 12.46 5.57
N THR A 740 9.98 11.99 4.60
CA THR A 740 9.95 10.63 3.99
C THR A 740 9.54 10.69 2.52
N TRP A 741 9.47 9.55 1.82
CA TRP A 741 9.03 9.52 0.41
C TRP A 741 7.57 9.96 0.23
N GLN A 742 6.62 9.30 0.88
CA GLN A 742 5.18 9.54 0.75
C GLN A 742 4.53 10.10 2.02
N ASP A 743 3.47 10.89 1.88
CA ASP A 743 2.59 11.28 2.99
C ASP A 743 1.90 10.04 3.59
N GLU A 744 1.74 10.00 4.91
CA GLU A 744 1.22 8.83 5.62
C GLU A 744 0.03 9.22 6.52
N TRP A 745 -1.20 9.04 6.01
CA TRP A 745 -2.42 9.53 6.65
C TRP A 745 -2.75 8.88 8.01
N PHE A 746 -2.21 7.70 8.31
CA PHE A 746 -2.44 7.03 9.59
C PHE A 746 -1.72 7.71 10.76
N LYS A 747 -0.69 8.54 10.48
CA LYS A 747 0.16 9.13 11.50
C LYS A 747 -0.61 10.15 12.35
N ARG A 748 -0.13 10.31 13.57
CA ARG A 748 -0.70 11.15 14.62
C ARG A 748 0.39 11.96 15.31
N THR A 749 0.00 13.08 15.92
CA THR A 749 0.88 13.91 16.76
C THR A 749 0.20 14.20 18.09
N TRP A 750 0.97 14.50 19.13
CA TRP A 750 0.46 14.64 20.50
C TRP A 750 -0.55 15.77 20.68
N ASN A 751 -0.46 16.86 19.91
CA ASN A 751 -1.36 18.01 20.05
C ASN A 751 -2.66 17.90 19.24
N THR A 752 -2.80 16.87 18.38
CA THR A 752 -4.03 16.63 17.60
C THR A 752 -4.60 15.22 17.74
N MET A 753 -3.89 14.25 18.34
CA MET A 753 -4.32 12.84 18.38
C MET A 753 -5.62 12.59 19.14
N ASP A 754 -6.02 13.50 20.03
CA ASP A 754 -7.29 13.42 20.78
C ASP A 754 -8.47 14.01 20.00
N TYR A 755 -8.23 14.59 18.82
CA TYR A 755 -9.28 15.20 18.00
C TYR A 755 -9.93 14.24 16.98
N ASP A 756 -9.32 13.09 16.70
CA ASP A 756 -9.75 12.15 15.67
C ASP A 756 -10.09 10.75 16.20
N ASP A 757 -10.73 9.91 15.36
CA ASP A 757 -10.88 8.48 15.67
C ASP A 757 -9.58 7.73 15.29
N PRO A 758 -8.87 7.13 16.28
CA PRO A 758 -7.63 6.41 16.01
C PRO A 758 -7.80 5.22 15.06
N ASN A 759 -9.00 4.63 14.97
CA ASN A 759 -9.29 3.49 14.10
C ASN A 759 -9.60 3.89 12.66
N ARG A 760 -9.67 5.20 12.37
CA ARG A 760 -10.13 5.71 11.08
C ARG A 760 -9.13 6.64 10.37
N ARG A 761 -7.97 6.91 10.98
CA ARG A 761 -6.94 7.81 10.43
C ARG A 761 -6.52 7.53 8.98
N PRO A 762 -6.32 6.28 8.52
CA PRO A 762 -5.91 6.04 7.14
C PRO A 762 -6.96 6.41 6.08
N PHE A 763 -8.23 6.59 6.47
CA PHE A 763 -9.34 6.74 5.52
C PHE A 763 -9.61 8.19 5.11
N TRP A 764 -8.89 9.17 5.65
CA TRP A 764 -9.03 10.57 5.30
C TRP A 764 -7.72 11.31 5.58
N SER A 765 -7.48 12.44 4.92
CA SER A 765 -6.23 13.21 5.07
C SER A 765 -6.45 14.36 6.03
N ASN A 766 -5.68 14.41 7.13
CA ASN A 766 -5.79 15.48 8.11
C ASN A 766 -4.77 16.58 7.83
N ALA A 767 -5.23 17.72 7.28
CA ALA A 767 -4.34 18.85 7.00
C ALA A 767 -3.76 19.54 8.25
N GLN A 768 -4.38 19.32 9.41
CA GLN A 768 -3.95 19.90 10.68
C GLN A 768 -2.89 19.05 11.40
N THR A 769 -2.77 17.76 11.07
CA THR A 769 -1.80 16.85 11.67
C THR A 769 -0.52 16.86 10.85
N ASN A 770 0.53 17.47 11.40
CA ASN A 770 1.84 17.63 10.77
C ASN A 770 2.48 16.29 10.37
N GLU A 771 2.37 15.26 11.23
CA GLU A 771 2.99 13.95 11.02
C GLU A 771 2.50 13.23 9.77
N GLN A 772 1.33 13.60 9.23
CA GLN A 772 0.82 13.02 7.99
C GLN A 772 1.48 13.59 6.72
N GLN A 773 2.19 14.72 6.80
CA GLN A 773 2.58 15.52 5.62
C GLN A 773 4.10 15.71 5.42
N PHE A 774 4.91 14.77 5.90
CA PHE A 774 6.36 14.75 5.69
C PHE A 774 6.79 14.34 4.27
N GLY A 775 5.93 13.65 3.53
CA GLY A 775 6.27 13.08 2.23
C GLY A 775 6.72 14.12 1.21
N LEU A 776 7.60 13.72 0.29
CA LEU A 776 7.89 14.44 -0.96
C LEU A 776 6.82 14.18 -2.04
N MET A 777 6.04 13.11 -1.87
CA MET A 777 4.87 12.77 -2.65
C MET A 777 3.63 12.83 -1.74
N SER A 778 2.58 13.54 -2.17
CA SER A 778 1.28 13.58 -1.50
C SER A 778 0.26 12.68 -2.19
N PHE A 779 -0.80 12.40 -1.45
CA PHE A 779 -2.03 11.81 -1.95
C PHE A 779 -3.12 12.89 -1.89
N ASP A 780 -3.39 13.58 -3.00
CA ASP A 780 -4.36 14.67 -3.04
C ASP A 780 -5.36 14.45 -4.18
N ARG A 781 -6.66 14.49 -3.88
CA ARG A 781 -7.69 14.53 -4.92
C ARG A 781 -7.73 15.89 -5.60
N ASN A 782 -7.57 16.97 -4.83
CA ASN A 782 -7.68 18.37 -5.28
C ASN A 782 -8.98 18.59 -6.08
N LYS A 783 -10.11 18.14 -5.54
CA LYS A 783 -11.41 18.22 -6.24
C LYS A 783 -11.76 19.65 -6.65
N VAL A 784 -11.44 20.61 -5.77
CA VAL A 784 -11.52 22.04 -6.05
C VAL A 784 -10.13 22.67 -5.85
N LYS A 785 -9.61 23.28 -6.91
CA LYS A 785 -8.34 24.01 -6.87
C LYS A 785 -8.65 25.47 -6.58
N VAL A 786 -8.80 25.82 -5.30
CA VAL A 786 -9.10 27.18 -4.81
C VAL A 786 -8.13 28.21 -5.44
N ASP A 787 -8.55 28.82 -6.55
CA ASP A 787 -7.72 29.64 -7.44
C ASP A 787 -8.50 30.78 -8.14
N GLY A 788 -9.79 30.89 -7.86
CA GLY A 788 -10.73 31.84 -8.41
C GLY A 788 -11.47 31.36 -9.67
N LYS A 789 -11.17 30.18 -10.21
CA LYS A 789 -11.81 29.66 -11.43
C LYS A 789 -12.92 28.68 -11.09
N LEU A 790 -14.10 28.97 -11.63
CA LEU A 790 -15.32 28.25 -11.27
C LEU A 790 -15.53 26.89 -11.98
N ASN A 791 -14.58 26.43 -12.80
CA ASN A 791 -14.74 25.21 -13.60
C ASN A 791 -14.81 23.94 -12.73
N ASP A 792 -14.21 23.96 -11.54
CA ASP A 792 -14.21 22.82 -10.62
C ASP A 792 -15.56 22.63 -9.90
N TRP A 793 -16.51 23.57 -10.05
CA TRP A 793 -17.80 23.58 -9.36
C TRP A 793 -18.97 22.96 -10.14
N GLU A 794 -18.70 22.30 -11.27
CA GLU A 794 -19.74 21.66 -12.09
C GLU A 794 -20.52 20.58 -11.31
N GLU A 795 -19.85 19.85 -10.42
CA GLU A 795 -20.44 18.82 -9.54
C GLU A 795 -20.82 19.34 -8.14
N GLY A 796 -20.61 20.63 -7.85
CA GLY A 796 -20.84 21.21 -6.52
C GLY A 796 -22.33 21.33 -6.17
N THR A 797 -22.68 21.05 -4.92
CA THR A 797 -24.06 21.13 -4.43
C THR A 797 -24.48 22.58 -4.25
N GLN A 798 -25.48 23.01 -5.01
CA GLN A 798 -26.05 24.36 -4.91
C GLN A 798 -26.91 24.51 -3.67
N LEU A 799 -26.63 25.53 -2.85
CA LEU A 799 -27.46 25.90 -1.71
C LEU A 799 -28.47 26.98 -2.08
N TYR A 800 -29.57 27.03 -1.35
CA TYR A 800 -30.67 27.98 -1.44
C TYR A 800 -31.31 28.07 -2.83
N LYS A 801 -31.21 26.99 -3.63
CA LYS A 801 -31.66 26.93 -5.03
C LYS A 801 -31.08 28.06 -5.88
N THR A 802 -29.85 28.48 -5.55
CA THR A 802 -29.09 29.43 -6.37
C THR A 802 -28.66 28.76 -7.69
N SER A 803 -28.16 29.57 -8.62
CA SER A 803 -27.68 29.10 -9.93
C SER A 803 -26.31 29.70 -10.21
N PRO A 804 -25.38 29.00 -10.88
CA PRO A 804 -24.09 29.54 -11.31
C PRO A 804 -24.18 30.85 -12.12
N SER A 805 -25.30 31.06 -12.80
CA SER A 805 -25.58 32.26 -13.59
C SER A 805 -26.12 33.45 -12.77
N SER A 806 -26.49 33.23 -11.51
CA SER A 806 -27.03 34.24 -10.61
C SER A 806 -25.98 35.25 -10.16
N SER A 807 -26.43 36.45 -9.76
CA SER A 807 -25.60 37.45 -9.07
C SER A 807 -25.25 37.04 -7.64
N THR A 808 -26.05 36.13 -7.05
CA THR A 808 -25.76 35.46 -5.79
C THR A 808 -25.82 33.96 -5.98
N ASP A 809 -24.70 33.29 -5.71
CA ASP A 809 -24.49 31.86 -5.93
C ASP A 809 -23.66 31.30 -4.78
N PHE A 810 -24.13 30.19 -4.20
CA PHE A 810 -23.46 29.52 -3.10
C PHE A 810 -23.49 28.01 -3.34
N ALA A 811 -22.30 27.41 -3.50
CA ALA A 811 -22.14 25.97 -3.60
C ALA A 811 -21.16 25.43 -2.56
N VAL A 812 -21.36 24.16 -2.20
CA VAL A 812 -20.52 23.40 -1.27
C VAL A 812 -20.11 22.09 -1.93
N ASP A 813 -18.88 21.67 -1.67
CA ASP A 813 -18.35 20.37 -2.09
C ASP A 813 -17.36 19.83 -1.07
N TYR A 814 -16.82 18.63 -1.28
CA TYR A 814 -15.87 18.00 -0.38
C TYR A 814 -14.89 17.06 -1.07
N ASP A 815 -13.79 16.79 -0.38
CA ASP A 815 -12.96 15.62 -0.60
C ASP A 815 -12.47 15.02 0.73
N GLU A 816 -11.54 14.07 0.64
CA GLU A 816 -10.97 13.32 1.75
C GLU A 816 -10.19 14.21 2.74
N LYS A 817 -9.90 15.48 2.40
CA LYS A 817 -9.08 16.40 3.20
C LYS A 817 -9.82 17.67 3.63
N TYR A 818 -10.70 18.18 2.77
CA TYR A 818 -11.36 19.47 2.96
C TYR A 818 -12.87 19.42 2.67
N VAL A 819 -13.60 20.33 3.33
CA VAL A 819 -14.88 20.84 2.83
C VAL A 819 -14.63 22.15 2.06
N TYR A 820 -15.20 22.26 0.87
CA TYR A 820 -15.05 23.39 -0.03
C TYR A 820 -16.32 24.24 -0.07
N MET A 821 -16.16 25.56 -0.17
CA MET A 821 -17.28 26.51 -0.31
C MET A 821 -16.97 27.54 -1.39
N LYS A 822 -17.93 27.81 -2.27
CA LYS A 822 -17.87 28.93 -3.24
C LYS A 822 -19.02 29.88 -3.00
N LEU A 823 -18.68 31.12 -2.67
CA LEU A 823 -19.62 32.22 -2.49
C LEU A 823 -19.38 33.29 -3.55
N LYS A 824 -20.39 33.56 -4.37
CA LYS A 824 -20.44 34.70 -5.29
C LYS A 824 -21.58 35.60 -4.89
N SER A 825 -21.33 36.90 -4.69
CA SER A 825 -22.38 37.87 -4.36
C SER A 825 -21.92 39.30 -4.58
N ASP A 826 -22.76 40.15 -5.18
CA ASP A 826 -22.45 41.58 -5.32
C ASP A 826 -22.24 42.31 -3.99
N GLU A 827 -22.84 41.83 -2.91
CA GLU A 827 -22.69 42.41 -1.56
C GLU A 827 -21.24 42.38 -1.05
N ILE A 828 -20.42 41.46 -1.56
CA ILE A 828 -18.99 41.33 -1.23
C ILE A 828 -18.22 42.62 -1.59
N LYS A 829 -18.72 43.42 -2.55
CA LYS A 829 -18.12 44.72 -2.92
C LYS A 829 -18.10 45.71 -1.77
N THR A 830 -19.10 45.67 -0.88
CA THR A 830 -19.29 46.68 0.17
C THR A 830 -19.37 46.10 1.57
N ALA A 831 -19.55 44.80 1.72
CA ALA A 831 -19.68 44.12 3.00
C ALA A 831 -18.74 42.90 3.09
N SER A 832 -18.50 42.45 4.31
CA SER A 832 -17.68 41.28 4.63
C SER A 832 -18.59 40.08 4.92
N PRO A 833 -18.38 38.91 4.29
CA PRO A 833 -19.19 37.74 4.59
C PRO A 833 -18.82 37.10 5.94
N ARG A 834 -19.84 36.53 6.59
CA ARG A 834 -19.76 35.64 7.74
C ARG A 834 -20.52 34.36 7.36
N ILE A 835 -19.80 33.27 7.11
CA ILE A 835 -20.42 31.97 6.81
C ILE A 835 -20.70 31.29 8.14
N LEU A 836 -21.96 30.98 8.42
CA LEU A 836 -22.43 30.34 9.65
C LEU A 836 -22.54 28.84 9.41
N LEU A 837 -21.97 28.03 10.31
CA LEU A 837 -22.02 26.57 10.25
C LEU A 837 -22.65 26.02 11.54
N ASP A 838 -23.78 25.33 11.38
CA ASP A 838 -24.39 24.48 12.40
C ASP A 838 -24.05 23.03 12.03
N VAL A 839 -23.21 22.43 12.88
CA VAL A 839 -22.60 21.11 12.66
C VAL A 839 -23.17 20.12 13.67
N VAL A 840 -23.19 20.48 14.96
CA VAL A 840 -23.60 19.59 16.04
C VAL A 840 -24.99 19.98 16.56
N PRO A 841 -25.96 19.04 16.55
CA PRO A 841 -27.31 19.35 17.00
C PRO A 841 -27.38 19.74 18.48
N GLU A 842 -28.34 20.62 18.80
CA GLU A 842 -28.78 20.96 20.17
C GLU A 842 -27.76 21.64 21.10
N GLN A 843 -26.65 22.20 20.59
CA GLN A 843 -25.68 22.93 21.45
C GLN A 843 -25.20 24.30 20.97
N GLY A 844 -25.18 24.58 19.66
CA GLY A 844 -24.61 25.81 19.13
C GLY A 844 -25.36 27.11 19.50
N ASN A 845 -24.77 28.25 19.15
CA ASN A 845 -25.28 29.58 19.47
C ASN A 845 -26.36 30.06 18.49
N THR A 846 -27.45 30.64 19.00
CA THR A 846 -28.52 31.27 18.20
C THR A 846 -28.33 32.78 18.03
N SER A 847 -27.17 33.31 18.40
CA SER A 847 -26.75 34.69 18.14
C SER A 847 -25.22 34.78 18.16
N ALA A 848 -24.64 35.87 17.65
CA ALA A 848 -23.21 36.11 17.76
C ALA A 848 -22.95 37.57 18.16
N THR A 849 -22.10 37.80 19.16
CA THR A 849 -21.76 39.15 19.63
C THR A 849 -21.11 40.03 18.55
N THR A 850 -20.44 39.42 17.57
CA THR A 850 -19.84 40.10 16.40
C THR A 850 -20.85 40.42 15.29
N ILE A 851 -22.06 39.85 15.32
CA ILE A 851 -23.14 40.08 14.36
C ILE A 851 -24.28 40.82 15.07
N LYS A 852 -24.34 42.14 14.90
CA LYS A 852 -25.27 42.99 15.63
C LYS A 852 -26.71 42.84 15.16
N ASN A 853 -27.64 42.87 16.11
CA ASN A 853 -29.09 42.91 15.88
C ASN A 853 -29.60 41.77 14.99
N MET A 854 -29.06 40.56 15.16
CA MET A 854 -29.52 39.35 14.45
C MET A 854 -29.57 38.16 15.41
N THR A 855 -30.60 37.34 15.28
CA THR A 855 -30.64 35.99 15.88
C THR A 855 -30.77 34.93 14.78
N PHE A 856 -30.40 33.70 15.08
CA PHE A 856 -30.39 32.57 14.15
C PHE A 856 -31.41 31.53 14.60
N SER A 857 -32.07 30.89 13.64
CA SER A 857 -32.97 29.76 13.94
C SER A 857 -32.21 28.47 14.26
N ASN A 858 -31.00 28.34 13.72
CA ASN A 858 -30.07 27.22 13.94
C ASN A 858 -29.10 27.53 15.10
N GLY A 859 -28.58 26.48 15.74
CA GLY A 859 -27.50 26.58 16.73
C GLY A 859 -26.16 26.57 16.02
N VAL A 860 -25.56 27.74 15.79
CA VAL A 860 -24.31 27.88 15.04
C VAL A 860 -23.12 27.53 15.93
N ASP A 861 -22.31 26.56 15.50
CA ASP A 861 -21.09 26.13 16.20
C ASP A 861 -19.84 26.87 15.69
N PHE A 862 -19.82 27.23 14.40
CA PHE A 862 -18.68 27.94 13.79
C PHE A 862 -19.12 29.13 12.93
N ILE A 863 -18.25 30.14 12.88
CA ILE A 863 -18.37 31.26 11.95
C ILE A 863 -17.06 31.41 11.17
N VAL A 864 -17.13 31.35 9.84
CA VAL A 864 -16.03 31.75 8.97
C VAL A 864 -16.11 33.25 8.75
N GLU A 865 -15.18 33.98 9.34
CA GLU A 865 -15.04 35.42 9.21
C GLU A 865 -14.10 35.75 8.05
N LEU A 866 -14.66 36.29 6.96
CA LEU A 866 -13.89 36.70 5.78
C LEU A 866 -13.79 38.23 5.77
N ASN A 867 -12.57 38.75 5.91
CA ASN A 867 -12.32 40.17 6.06
C ASN A 867 -11.41 40.69 4.94
N LYS A 868 -11.71 41.90 4.43
CA LYS A 868 -10.97 42.53 3.33
C LYS A 868 -9.55 42.97 3.68
N ASN A 869 -9.25 43.11 4.98
CA ASN A 869 -7.90 43.39 5.48
C ASN A 869 -7.04 42.12 5.60
N SER A 870 -7.46 41.00 5.01
CA SER A 870 -6.82 39.69 5.07
C SER A 870 -6.72 39.09 6.48
N ASP A 871 -7.45 39.62 7.46
CA ASP A 871 -7.56 39.06 8.80
C ASP A 871 -8.74 38.09 8.90
N SER A 872 -8.75 37.10 8.00
CA SER A 872 -9.82 36.09 7.90
C SER A 872 -9.53 34.88 8.78
N ARG A 873 -10.57 34.29 9.37
CA ARG A 873 -10.43 33.19 10.33
C ARG A 873 -11.72 32.36 10.48
N VAL A 874 -11.59 31.15 11.01
CA VAL A 874 -12.70 30.38 11.59
C VAL A 874 -12.72 30.61 13.10
N VAL A 875 -13.88 30.96 13.64
CA VAL A 875 -14.12 31.04 15.09
C VAL A 875 -15.15 29.99 15.50
N ILE A 876 -15.02 29.48 16.72
CA ILE A 876 -15.82 28.39 17.29
C ILE A 876 -16.62 28.88 18.50
N ASP A 877 -17.79 28.31 18.76
CA ASP A 877 -18.53 28.49 20.00
C ASP A 877 -17.62 28.18 21.21
N GLU A 878 -17.52 29.13 22.17
CA GLU A 878 -16.71 28.94 23.39
C GLU A 878 -17.10 27.66 24.15
N TYR A 879 -18.37 27.22 24.09
CA TYR A 879 -18.82 25.99 24.73
C TYR A 879 -18.34 24.71 24.03
N TYR A 880 -18.03 24.79 22.74
CA TYR A 880 -17.67 23.63 21.92
C TYR A 880 -16.15 23.52 21.66
N ASP A 881 -15.36 24.51 22.06
CA ASP A 881 -13.90 24.52 21.84
C ASP A 881 -13.15 23.47 22.65
N PHE A 882 -12.64 22.44 21.97
CA PHE A 882 -11.86 21.38 22.59
C PHE A 882 -10.57 21.87 23.23
N TYR A 883 -9.92 22.89 22.67
CA TYR A 883 -8.70 23.46 23.25
C TYR A 883 -8.97 24.05 24.63
N ASP A 884 -10.02 24.89 24.77
CA ASP A 884 -10.38 25.51 26.04
C ASP A 884 -10.90 24.48 27.04
N TYR A 885 -11.72 23.53 26.57
CA TYR A 885 -12.20 22.42 27.38
C TYR A 885 -11.05 21.59 27.95
N PHE A 886 -10.15 21.11 27.10
CA PHE A 886 -9.11 20.17 27.50
C PHE A 886 -8.02 20.83 28.34
N TYR A 887 -7.46 21.95 27.88
CA TYR A 887 -6.34 22.61 28.59
C TYR A 887 -6.80 23.58 29.68
N GLY A 888 -7.95 24.24 29.50
CA GLY A 888 -8.48 25.21 30.47
C GLY A 888 -9.33 24.57 31.55
N HIS A 889 -10.33 23.76 31.17
CA HIS A 889 -11.24 23.15 32.13
C HIS A 889 -10.71 21.84 32.73
N ARG A 890 -10.30 20.88 31.91
CA ARG A 890 -9.91 19.54 32.36
C ARG A 890 -8.54 19.52 33.03
N LEU A 891 -7.52 20.05 32.35
CA LEU A 891 -6.13 20.00 32.82
C LEU A 891 -5.72 21.23 33.66
N SER A 892 -6.51 22.32 33.65
CA SER A 892 -6.21 23.56 34.39
C SER A 892 -4.82 24.16 34.09
N MET A 893 -4.33 24.00 32.86
CA MET A 893 -3.04 24.53 32.40
C MET A 893 -3.12 25.97 31.92
N ILE A 894 -4.31 26.40 31.47
CA ILE A 894 -4.62 27.77 31.09
C ILE A 894 -5.87 28.24 31.82
N SER A 895 -6.12 29.55 31.83
CA SER A 895 -7.40 30.06 32.35
C SER A 895 -8.52 29.73 31.34
N PRO A 896 -9.58 29.01 31.73
CA PRO A 896 -10.69 28.73 30.82
C PRO A 896 -11.43 30.02 30.46
N ARG A 897 -11.87 30.13 29.21
CA ARG A 897 -12.68 31.27 28.73
C ARG A 897 -14.00 31.34 29.51
N MET A 898 -14.56 30.18 29.84
CA MET A 898 -15.80 30.05 30.59
C MET A 898 -15.55 29.60 32.02
N LYS A 899 -15.86 30.46 33.00
CA LYS A 899 -15.80 30.08 34.43
C LYS A 899 -16.84 29.01 34.80
N ALA A 900 -17.96 29.01 34.10
CA ALA A 900 -19.01 28.01 34.19
C ALA A 900 -19.49 27.73 32.76
N ALA A 901 -19.74 26.47 32.44
CA ALA A 901 -20.20 26.06 31.12
C ALA A 901 -21.62 26.59 30.86
N VAL A 902 -21.78 27.40 29.80
CA VAL A 902 -23.03 28.08 29.45
C VAL A 902 -23.29 27.91 27.94
N LYS A 903 -24.25 27.05 27.59
CA LYS A 903 -24.71 26.92 26.20
C LYS A 903 -25.33 28.23 25.70
N ASN A 904 -25.27 28.44 24.39
CA ASN A 904 -25.88 29.58 23.72
C ASN A 904 -25.47 30.94 24.33
N SER A 905 -24.18 31.12 24.61
CA SER A 905 -23.62 32.35 25.18
C SER A 905 -23.59 33.51 24.18
N GLY A 906 -23.67 33.21 22.87
CA GLY A 906 -23.48 34.12 21.76
C GLY A 906 -22.02 34.52 21.51
N LYS A 907 -21.07 33.86 22.19
CA LYS A 907 -19.64 34.15 22.06
C LYS A 907 -18.95 33.09 21.24
N PHE A 908 -18.12 33.56 20.32
CA PHE A 908 -17.24 32.76 19.51
C PHE A 908 -15.81 33.21 19.77
N ALA A 909 -14.88 32.28 19.63
CA ALA A 909 -13.49 32.54 19.93
C ALA A 909 -12.54 31.92 18.89
N PRO A 910 -11.31 32.45 18.76
CA PRO A 910 -10.31 31.87 17.87
C PRO A 910 -9.98 30.43 18.25
N ILE A 911 -9.72 29.59 17.25
CA ILE A 911 -9.33 28.20 17.45
C ILE A 911 -7.82 28.15 17.66
N TYR A 912 -7.37 27.48 18.72
CA TYR A 912 -5.96 27.35 19.08
C TYR A 912 -5.52 25.88 19.11
N TYR A 913 -4.24 25.63 18.78
CA TYR A 913 -3.55 24.39 19.15
C TYR A 913 -2.35 24.69 20.03
N VAL A 914 -2.07 23.77 20.95
CA VAL A 914 -0.89 23.85 21.83
C VAL A 914 0.35 23.46 21.05
N LEU A 915 1.45 24.17 21.32
CA LEU A 915 2.78 23.91 20.77
C LEU A 915 3.76 23.44 21.82
N ASN A 916 3.63 23.94 23.05
CA ASN A 916 4.43 23.45 24.17
C ASN A 916 3.74 23.76 25.51
N LYS A 917 3.96 22.90 26.49
CA LYS A 917 3.58 23.18 27.89
C LYS A 917 4.60 24.16 28.49
N GLN A 918 4.36 24.60 29.73
CA GLN A 918 5.39 25.34 30.45
C GLN A 918 6.59 24.43 30.72
N LEU A 919 7.78 24.88 30.33
CA LEU A 919 9.04 24.16 30.51
C LEU A 919 9.94 24.90 31.48
N TYR A 920 10.66 24.18 32.33
CA TYR A 920 11.69 24.77 33.17
C TYR A 920 13.05 24.62 32.49
N LEU A 921 13.66 25.73 32.07
CA LEU A 921 14.98 25.75 31.43
C LEU A 921 16.07 25.68 32.51
N PRO A 922 16.81 24.56 32.66
CA PRO A 922 17.67 24.32 33.83
C PRO A 922 18.80 25.34 33.96
N GLU A 923 19.53 25.58 32.86
CA GLU A 923 20.65 26.54 32.85
C GLU A 923 20.22 27.99 33.04
N GLN A 924 19.03 28.34 32.51
CA GLN A 924 18.50 29.70 32.60
C GLN A 924 17.74 29.96 33.91
N LYS A 925 17.39 28.91 34.65
CA LYS A 925 16.57 28.95 35.87
C LYS A 925 15.27 29.73 35.67
N LYS A 926 14.62 29.51 34.53
CA LYS A 926 13.41 30.22 34.10
C LYS A 926 12.39 29.22 33.58
N THR A 927 11.13 29.45 33.91
CA THR A 927 10.00 28.73 33.31
C THR A 927 9.50 29.50 32.07
N THR A 928 9.29 28.79 30.96
CA THR A 928 8.68 29.33 29.75
C THR A 928 7.17 29.49 29.93
N ASP A 929 6.56 30.35 29.12
CA ASP A 929 5.11 30.47 29.07
C ASP A 929 4.49 29.28 28.32
N PHE A 930 3.22 29.00 28.59
CA PHE A 930 2.45 28.01 27.84
C PHE A 930 2.32 28.48 26.38
N SER A 931 2.75 27.65 25.42
CA SER A 931 2.85 28.02 24.01
C SER A 931 1.71 27.43 23.18
N PHE A 932 1.09 28.26 22.36
CA PHE A 932 -0.02 27.92 21.48
C PHE A 932 -0.06 28.88 20.28
N TYR A 933 -0.77 28.49 19.21
CA TYR A 933 -0.99 29.36 18.05
C TYR A 933 -2.42 29.29 17.53
N GLU A 934 -2.83 30.35 16.81
CA GLU A 934 -4.14 30.44 16.17
C GLU A 934 -4.21 29.59 14.91
N THR A 935 -4.71 28.36 15.08
CA THR A 935 -5.03 27.47 13.96
C THR A 935 -6.33 27.90 13.26
N GLY A 936 -7.15 28.81 13.82
CA GLY A 936 -8.34 29.33 13.12
C GLY A 936 -8.04 30.25 11.93
N LYS A 937 -6.83 30.83 11.85
CA LYS A 937 -6.50 31.86 10.87
C LYS A 937 -6.42 31.30 9.44
N LEU A 938 -6.99 32.03 8.48
CA LEU A 938 -7.10 31.61 7.09
C LEU A 938 -6.15 32.41 6.18
N LEU A 939 -5.41 31.71 5.33
CA LEU A 939 -4.50 32.33 4.37
C LEU A 939 -5.16 32.57 3.01
N GLN A 940 -5.11 33.81 2.53
CA GLN A 940 -5.53 34.15 1.17
C GLN A 940 -4.42 33.84 0.16
N GLY A 941 -4.76 33.29 -1.00
CA GLY A 941 -3.81 33.13 -2.10
C GLY A 941 -4.34 32.24 -3.21
N ASN A 942 -3.46 31.38 -3.74
CA ASN A 942 -3.78 30.40 -4.77
C ASN A 942 -3.33 28.99 -4.32
N ALA A 943 -4.27 28.06 -4.25
CA ALA A 943 -4.06 26.68 -3.83
C ALA A 943 -4.01 25.68 -4.99
N ASN A 944 -3.98 26.14 -6.24
CA ASN A 944 -3.83 25.28 -7.41
C ASN A 944 -2.36 24.86 -7.58
N PRO A 945 -2.01 23.56 -7.47
CA PRO A 945 -0.63 23.09 -7.60
C PRO A 945 0.04 23.41 -8.93
N GLU A 946 -0.74 23.65 -9.99
CA GLU A 946 -0.25 23.99 -11.32
C GLU A 946 0.00 25.50 -11.52
N ALA A 947 -0.35 26.33 -10.53
CA ALA A 947 -0.18 27.78 -10.61
C ALA A 947 1.26 28.22 -10.27
N SER A 948 1.75 29.26 -10.93
CA SER A 948 3.09 29.83 -10.68
C SER A 948 3.27 30.40 -9.27
N HIS A 949 2.17 30.83 -8.63
CA HIS A 949 2.13 31.37 -7.28
C HIS A 949 1.41 30.43 -6.30
N TYR A 950 1.45 29.12 -6.57
CA TYR A 950 0.92 28.10 -5.67
C TYR A 950 1.52 28.21 -4.27
N ASN A 951 0.66 28.12 -3.26
CA ASN A 951 1.06 27.92 -1.87
C ASN A 951 0.11 26.91 -1.23
N SER A 952 0.66 25.78 -0.78
CA SER A 952 -0.10 24.68 -0.18
C SER A 952 -0.82 25.05 1.13
N LEU A 953 -0.44 26.16 1.78
CA LEU A 953 -1.07 26.66 3.01
C LEU A 953 -2.31 27.53 2.77
N VAL A 954 -2.63 27.88 1.52
CA VAL A 954 -3.75 28.78 1.21
C VAL A 954 -5.08 28.12 1.57
N ASP A 955 -5.96 28.82 2.27
CA ASP A 955 -7.30 28.33 2.60
C ASP A 955 -8.37 28.94 1.69
N TYR A 956 -8.16 30.16 1.18
CA TYR A 956 -9.15 30.83 0.33
C TYR A 956 -8.56 31.70 -0.78
N THR A 957 -9.36 31.92 -1.83
CA THR A 957 -9.14 32.92 -2.86
C THR A 957 -10.33 33.87 -2.88
N TRP A 958 -10.06 35.17 -2.98
CA TRP A 958 -11.08 36.21 -3.13
C TRP A 958 -10.74 37.04 -4.37
N THR A 959 -11.60 37.01 -5.38
CA THR A 959 -11.37 37.65 -6.68
C THR A 959 -12.09 39.00 -6.80
N ASP A 960 -11.65 39.82 -7.76
CA ASP A 960 -12.28 41.11 -8.09
C ASP A 960 -13.71 40.95 -8.67
N ASP A 961 -14.05 39.77 -9.17
CA ASP A 961 -15.38 39.41 -9.70
C ASP A 961 -16.37 39.00 -8.59
N ASN A 962 -16.07 39.36 -7.33
CA ASN A 962 -16.87 39.04 -6.15
C ASN A 962 -17.08 37.54 -5.92
N VAL A 963 -16.07 36.73 -6.21
CA VAL A 963 -16.08 35.30 -5.93
C VAL A 963 -15.11 35.02 -4.80
N ILE A 964 -15.56 34.22 -3.85
CA ILE A 964 -14.73 33.62 -2.82
C ILE A 964 -14.80 32.11 -2.98
N GLU A 965 -13.65 31.47 -3.11
CA GLU A 965 -13.49 30.03 -2.96
C GLU A 965 -12.74 29.75 -1.68
N LEU A 966 -13.19 28.75 -0.92
CA LEU A 966 -12.68 28.40 0.39
C LEU A 966 -12.51 26.88 0.46
N ARG A 967 -11.45 26.42 1.13
CA ARG A 967 -11.27 25.05 1.59
C ARG A 967 -10.99 25.06 3.09
N ILE A 968 -11.74 24.28 3.86
CA ILE A 968 -11.60 24.17 5.31
C ILE A 968 -11.21 22.73 5.67
N PRO A 969 -10.09 22.51 6.39
CA PRO A 969 -9.73 21.18 6.87
C PRO A 969 -10.83 20.60 7.77
N TRP A 970 -11.15 19.32 7.61
CA TRP A 970 -12.18 18.66 8.43
C TRP A 970 -11.92 18.75 9.94
N LEU A 971 -10.66 18.59 10.38
CA LEU A 971 -10.30 18.71 11.80
C LEU A 971 -10.51 20.14 12.35
N LEU A 972 -10.46 21.18 11.50
CA LEU A 972 -10.72 22.56 11.94
C LEU A 972 -12.18 22.77 12.37
N LEU A 973 -13.09 21.93 11.85
CA LEU A 973 -14.50 21.87 12.25
C LEU A 973 -14.75 20.80 13.33
N GLN A 974 -13.69 20.35 14.02
CA GLN A 974 -13.72 19.27 15.00
C GLN A 974 -14.37 17.97 14.48
N SER A 975 -14.17 17.64 13.20
CA SER A 975 -14.51 16.32 12.67
C SER A 975 -13.54 15.28 13.21
N LYS A 976 -14.09 14.20 13.79
CA LYS A 976 -13.29 13.06 14.24
C LYS A 976 -13.02 12.07 13.12
N ASP A 977 -14.02 11.87 12.25
CA ASP A 977 -13.93 11.08 11.04
C ASP A 977 -14.96 11.56 10.01
N PRO A 978 -14.56 12.36 8.99
CA PRO A 978 -15.48 12.85 7.97
C PRO A 978 -16.01 11.71 7.10
N SER A 979 -15.31 10.58 7.01
CA SER A 979 -15.73 9.41 6.22
C SER A 979 -16.96 8.72 6.79
N GLN A 980 -17.22 8.89 8.09
CA GLN A 980 -18.37 8.36 8.81
C GLN A 980 -19.33 9.46 9.30
N ARG A 981 -19.09 10.71 8.87
CA ARG A 981 -19.79 11.93 9.33
C ARG A 981 -19.75 12.10 10.85
N GLU A 982 -18.59 11.79 11.44
CA GLU A 982 -18.38 11.87 12.88
C GLU A 982 -17.68 13.18 13.27
N PHE A 983 -18.24 13.85 14.28
CA PHE A 983 -17.74 15.09 14.88
C PHE A 983 -17.64 14.95 16.40
N MET A 984 -16.91 15.86 17.04
CA MET A 984 -16.93 15.95 18.50
C MET A 984 -18.36 16.20 19.01
N GLY A 985 -18.71 15.53 20.10
CA GLY A 985 -20.01 15.72 20.76
C GLY A 985 -19.98 16.81 21.83
N ASP A 986 -20.98 16.82 22.70
CA ASP A 986 -21.04 17.72 23.86
C ASP A 986 -19.95 17.36 24.89
N LEU A 987 -18.88 18.16 24.91
CA LEU A 987 -17.68 17.96 25.73
C LEU A 987 -17.95 18.08 27.24
N TYR A 988 -18.81 19.03 27.63
CA TYR A 988 -19.11 19.27 29.05
C TYR A 988 -20.12 18.25 29.60
N ALA A 989 -20.93 17.62 28.74
CA ALA A 989 -21.82 16.54 29.14
C ALA A 989 -21.13 15.16 29.16
N ASN A 990 -20.31 14.85 28.14
CA ASN A 990 -19.83 13.49 27.87
C ASN A 990 -18.30 13.33 27.95
N GLY A 991 -17.54 14.38 28.22
CA GLY A 991 -16.09 14.33 28.33
C GLY A 991 -15.36 14.54 26.99
N GLU A 992 -14.04 14.45 27.03
CA GLU A 992 -13.17 14.61 25.84
C GLU A 992 -13.42 13.59 24.73
N THR A 993 -14.02 12.43 25.04
CA THR A 993 -14.29 11.38 24.06
C THR A 993 -15.64 11.55 23.38
N ALA A 994 -16.39 12.61 23.72
CA ALA A 994 -17.70 12.90 23.17
C ALA A 994 -17.67 12.85 21.64
N SER A 995 -18.66 12.19 21.07
CA SER A 995 -18.80 11.99 19.63
C SER A 995 -20.26 12.02 19.22
N VAL A 996 -20.50 12.53 18.02
CA VAL A 996 -21.82 12.59 17.39
C VAL A 996 -21.70 12.32 15.90
N LYS A 997 -22.64 11.54 15.35
CA LYS A 997 -22.80 11.39 13.91
C LYS A 997 -23.87 12.34 13.40
N VAL A 998 -23.58 13.01 12.29
CA VAL A 998 -24.46 14.04 11.72
C VAL A 998 -24.88 13.65 10.31
N ASP A 999 -26.13 13.94 9.95
CA ASP A 999 -26.61 13.70 8.59
C ASP A 999 -26.24 14.84 7.65
N ASN A 1000 -26.16 16.06 8.18
CA ASN A 1000 -25.95 17.28 7.42
C ASN A 1000 -25.11 18.28 8.21
N ILE A 1001 -24.40 19.16 7.49
CA ILE A 1001 -23.94 20.45 8.00
C ILE A 1001 -24.89 21.51 7.46
N PHE A 1002 -25.38 22.38 8.32
CA PHE A 1002 -26.26 23.48 7.94
C PHE A 1002 -25.44 24.75 7.75
N VAL A 1003 -25.59 25.39 6.58
CA VAL A 1003 -24.72 26.48 6.14
C VAL A 1003 -25.54 27.70 5.76
N GLY A 1004 -25.16 28.88 6.25
CA GLY A 1004 -25.75 30.17 5.84
C GLY A 1004 -24.71 31.28 5.74
N VAL A 1005 -25.10 32.44 5.23
CA VAL A 1005 -24.21 33.61 5.11
C VAL A 1005 -24.92 34.87 5.58
N VAL A 1006 -24.23 35.69 6.38
CA VAL A 1006 -24.61 37.09 6.58
C VAL A 1006 -23.50 38.01 6.08
N PHE A 1007 -23.87 39.11 5.47
CA PHE A 1007 -22.97 40.16 5.00
C PHE A 1007 -23.03 41.30 6.00
N VAL A 1008 -21.89 41.67 6.59
CA VAL A 1008 -21.80 42.70 7.62
C VAL A 1008 -20.98 43.90 7.16
N ASP A 1009 -21.35 45.09 7.61
CA ASP A 1009 -20.55 46.31 7.47
C ASP A 1009 -19.36 46.33 8.47
N GLU A 1010 -18.58 47.41 8.45
CA GLU A 1010 -17.40 47.57 9.34
C GLU A 1010 -17.79 47.61 10.82
N GLU A 1011 -19.03 48.02 11.14
CA GLU A 1011 -19.57 48.02 12.50
C GLU A 1011 -20.20 46.68 12.92
N GLY A 1012 -20.19 45.66 12.05
CA GLY A 1012 -20.76 44.33 12.32
C GLY A 1012 -22.29 44.28 12.21
N LYS A 1013 -22.92 45.27 11.59
CA LYS A 1013 -24.37 45.27 11.34
C LYS A 1013 -24.66 44.55 10.02
N VAL A 1014 -25.70 43.71 10.04
CA VAL A 1014 -26.11 42.93 8.86
C VAL A 1014 -26.69 43.84 7.78
N VAL A 1015 -26.11 43.78 6.59
CA VAL A 1015 -26.57 44.45 5.36
C VAL A 1015 -27.49 43.53 4.57
N GLN A 1016 -27.10 42.27 4.40
CA GLN A 1016 -27.86 41.25 3.69
C GLN A 1016 -27.56 39.86 4.28
N SER A 1017 -28.41 38.88 3.98
CA SER A 1017 -28.18 37.48 4.38
C SER A 1017 -28.72 36.50 3.35
N LEU A 1018 -28.17 35.28 3.39
CA LEU A 1018 -28.60 34.10 2.65
C LEU A 1018 -28.73 32.95 3.69
N PRO A 1019 -29.95 32.55 4.09
CA PRO A 1019 -31.24 32.95 3.54
C PRO A 1019 -31.60 34.39 3.93
N LYS A 1020 -32.56 34.98 3.22
CA LYS A 1020 -33.02 36.35 3.53
C LYS A 1020 -33.64 36.39 4.92
N SER A 1021 -33.10 37.24 5.79
CA SER A 1021 -33.61 37.44 7.15
C SER A 1021 -34.95 38.18 7.17
N ALA A 1022 -35.74 37.93 8.21
CA ALA A 1022 -37.01 38.58 8.47
C ALA A 1022 -37.10 39.01 9.94
N ASN A 1023 -37.46 40.27 10.21
CA ASN A 1023 -37.55 40.82 11.58
C ASN A 1023 -36.30 40.57 12.44
N ASN A 1024 -35.10 40.74 11.87
CA ASN A 1024 -33.82 40.48 12.55
C ASN A 1024 -33.62 39.01 12.98
N VAL A 1025 -34.33 38.07 12.36
CA VAL A 1025 -34.13 36.64 12.54
C VAL A 1025 -33.68 36.03 11.21
N LEU A 1026 -32.56 35.32 11.23
CA LEU A 1026 -32.11 34.46 10.15
C LEU A 1026 -32.92 33.16 10.22
N PRO A 1027 -33.73 32.83 9.20
CA PRO A 1027 -34.50 31.59 9.17
C PRO A 1027 -33.57 30.36 9.07
N ALA A 1028 -34.17 29.17 9.07
CA ALA A 1028 -33.44 27.92 8.98
C ALA A 1028 -32.43 27.91 7.83
N LEU A 1029 -31.21 27.46 8.13
CA LEU A 1029 -30.11 27.35 7.18
C LEU A 1029 -30.35 26.17 6.21
N ASP A 1030 -29.69 26.21 5.04
CA ASP A 1030 -29.79 25.10 4.08
C ASP A 1030 -28.79 24.00 4.45
N SER A 1031 -29.12 22.76 4.14
CA SER A 1031 -28.35 21.58 4.53
C SER A 1031 -27.42 21.11 3.42
N TYR A 1032 -26.20 20.74 3.78
CA TYR A 1032 -25.27 20.01 2.94
C TYR A 1032 -24.97 18.64 3.54
N SER A 1033 -25.03 17.60 2.71
CA SER A 1033 -24.67 16.23 3.06
C SER A 1033 -23.71 15.67 2.00
N TRP A 1034 -22.95 14.65 2.39
CA TRP A 1034 -21.95 14.00 1.54
C TRP A 1034 -21.90 12.50 1.79
N ASP A 1035 -21.54 11.70 0.81
CA ASP A 1035 -21.53 10.24 0.96
C ASP A 1035 -20.47 9.80 1.97
N THR A 1036 -20.80 8.82 2.82
CA THR A 1036 -19.81 8.13 3.65
C THR A 1036 -18.91 7.26 2.78
N TRP A 1037 -17.69 6.99 3.23
CA TRP A 1037 -16.77 6.12 2.50
C TRP A 1037 -16.02 5.15 3.40
N GLN A 1038 -15.76 3.96 2.85
CA GLN A 1038 -14.88 2.96 3.47
C GLN A 1038 -13.49 2.94 2.83
N GLN A 1039 -13.38 3.37 1.57
CA GLN A 1039 -12.11 3.50 0.86
C GLN A 1039 -12.01 4.92 0.29
N PRO A 1040 -10.93 5.66 0.60
CA PRO A 1040 -10.77 7.03 0.12
C PRO A 1040 -10.44 7.06 -1.37
N LYS A 1041 -10.82 8.14 -2.05
CA LYS A 1041 -10.27 8.47 -3.37
C LYS A 1041 -9.03 9.34 -3.18
N TYR A 1042 -8.02 9.16 -4.01
CA TYR A 1042 -6.80 9.96 -3.98
C TYR A 1042 -6.08 9.90 -5.32
N ASN A 1043 -5.22 10.88 -5.57
CA ASN A 1043 -4.24 10.84 -6.65
C ASN A 1043 -2.85 11.13 -6.09
N GLU A 1044 -1.85 10.41 -6.54
CA GLU A 1044 -0.46 10.72 -6.19
C GLU A 1044 0.03 11.97 -6.92
N ARG A 1045 0.76 12.82 -6.21
CA ARG A 1045 1.39 14.02 -6.77
C ARG A 1045 2.74 14.27 -6.12
N LEU A 1046 3.75 14.57 -6.93
CA LEU A 1046 5.04 15.06 -6.43
C LEU A 1046 4.91 16.51 -5.98
N LYS A 1047 5.36 16.81 -4.76
CA LYS A 1047 5.31 18.15 -4.17
C LYS A 1047 6.37 19.07 -4.76
N GLN A 1048 6.26 20.37 -4.52
CA GLN A 1048 7.32 21.32 -4.92
C GLN A 1048 8.69 20.98 -4.28
N SER A 1049 8.70 20.41 -3.08
CA SER A 1049 9.91 19.96 -2.38
C SER A 1049 10.69 18.90 -3.14
N TYR A 1050 10.00 17.97 -3.83
CA TYR A 1050 10.64 16.97 -4.68
C TYR A 1050 11.53 17.60 -5.75
N TYR A 1051 11.03 18.62 -6.46
CA TYR A 1051 11.79 19.25 -7.56
C TYR A 1051 12.94 20.11 -7.06
N ILE A 1052 12.82 20.68 -5.85
CA ILE A 1052 13.92 21.39 -5.21
C ILE A 1052 15.05 20.40 -4.88
N LEU A 1053 14.72 19.28 -4.21
CA LEU A 1053 15.71 18.25 -3.88
C LEU A 1053 16.29 17.57 -5.12
N GLN A 1054 15.49 17.35 -6.17
CA GLN A 1054 15.98 16.82 -7.44
C GLN A 1054 17.13 17.65 -7.99
N LYS A 1055 17.05 18.99 -7.85
CA LYS A 1055 18.11 19.90 -8.25
C LYS A 1055 19.32 19.81 -7.31
N VAL A 1056 19.09 19.81 -5.99
CA VAL A 1056 20.15 19.69 -4.98
C VAL A 1056 20.98 18.42 -5.20
N PHE A 1057 20.32 17.27 -5.33
CA PHE A 1057 20.96 15.96 -5.51
C PHE A 1057 21.66 15.79 -6.86
N LYS A 1058 21.37 16.65 -7.83
CA LYS A 1058 22.03 16.69 -9.14
C LYS A 1058 23.31 17.52 -9.12
N ASP A 1059 23.28 18.64 -8.38
CA ASP A 1059 24.34 19.64 -8.36
C ASP A 1059 25.44 19.27 -7.34
N ASP A 1060 25.11 18.45 -6.33
CA ASP A 1060 26.04 17.72 -5.45
C ASP A 1060 26.63 16.47 -6.14
#